data_AF-A0A3D4JCU5-F1
#
_entry.id   AF-A0A3D4JCU5-F1
#
_cell.length_a   1.000
_cell.length_b   1.000
_cell.length_c   1.000
_cell.angle_alpha   90.00
_cell.angle_beta   90.00
_cell.angle_gamma   90.00
#
_symmetry.space_group_name_H-M   'P 1'
#
loop_
_entity.id
_entity.type
_entity.pdbx_description
1 polymer ?
#
loop_
_entity_poly.entity_id
_entity_poly.type
_entity_poly.pdbx_seq_one_letter_code
_entity_poly.pdbx_strand_id
1 'polypeptide(L)'
;MYLVAAIPFAWLGLYAWRRRPAIAVTSFAQVMLGMSVWTVTYSLELFSNSISAKIFFTQIQYIGVAIAPLAMFFFVLEFVGKRHVLTTGKKLLIAVIPALAIALAWTNEFHHLMWNNAMLIESGGLTLLQIDFNAFFWFHTLYTYGLLIIASVVLILEFIQRPGVYRVQISFVIVSIFFPLIGSVLYVTGSGFIKNLDLTPLFFLPTATALSWAITKYRLLEVLPLEHITILENMKDGVIVLNPQQRILYINATAEHLLKIPEEKAIGQPFEKISPTYAEKLIPYISQTDVETEVTVGEGKQARVYELSVSPVTTPKPAESLIQPDKMLVLHDISERKETENMLRRRELLMSSISLAAEQFLRESVWEQNIPSVLEKIGQAADVSRVSVAMNYLDENNVVHSSLCYEWASLTVTPQLDNLSLRHVPLRKSGLGRWEDWLSQGLVIDGIVKNLPQSEQDFYKDRESLSIAVVPIFVDFRWWGFIVFDECRYERIWSASELEAFYLAANIFGAAEARARTEQKLLNRQRTLALLHEIVEIALRATDIKEMANIIVERLGELVNANGCFLTTWDETNKIPTPIAAYGPQKDIYTSIQTKPGERTFTEMVLQAGHTLVIEDAAKQANIHQSPAQTQSVLALPLIAEQKKLGAVILTFHQSHKFSSDEISICEQASALIALSLEKFQAVEEAKHRAVKSENLRKASAAISETLEPDQAIARILEQLKLVIPYDSASVQLIENNELKIVGGSGFEMLKEVLEMRFPIPGNNPNTVVVETNRPYILGDVRSKYNAFRELQNQHIHSWLGVPLIAQDKTIGLLAIDSSKPNSFTEEDANLALIFANQVAVVLENTRIFKEKQEQAIIDPLTAIYNRRGLIELGKVEFEKSINANKKFSAIMADVDQFKSINDTYGHDVGD
;
A
#
# COMPACT_ATOMS: atom_id res chain seq x y z
N MET A 1 52.88 -41.00 -64.72
CA MET A 1 53.16 -41.02 -63.27
C MET A 1 52.03 -40.39 -62.47
N TYR A 2 51.71 -39.11 -62.66
CA TYR A 2 50.63 -38.41 -61.94
C TYR A 2 49.24 -39.07 -62.07
N LEU A 3 48.83 -39.49 -63.27
CA LEU A 3 47.51 -40.10 -63.45
C LEU A 3 47.36 -41.47 -62.73
N VAL A 4 48.44 -42.25 -62.69
CA VAL A 4 48.51 -43.51 -61.91
C VAL A 4 48.47 -43.22 -60.41
N ALA A 5 49.02 -42.09 -59.98
CA ALA A 5 49.03 -41.67 -58.59
C ALA A 5 47.64 -41.38 -58.03
N ALA A 6 46.65 -41.08 -58.87
CA ALA A 6 45.28 -40.78 -58.43
C ALA A 6 44.50 -42.01 -57.94
N ILE A 7 44.85 -43.21 -58.42
CA ILE A 7 44.10 -44.46 -58.16
C ILE A 7 44.07 -44.83 -56.66
N PRO A 8 45.20 -44.80 -55.91
CA PRO A 8 45.20 -45.05 -54.47
C PRO A 8 44.31 -44.10 -53.67
N PHE A 9 44.22 -42.82 -54.04
CA PHE A 9 43.39 -41.84 -53.31
C PHE A 9 41.90 -42.14 -53.48
N ALA A 10 41.46 -42.41 -54.72
CA ALA A 10 40.07 -42.78 -54.99
C ALA A 10 39.68 -44.07 -54.25
N TRP A 11 40.57 -45.07 -54.24
CA TRP A 11 40.35 -46.32 -53.52
C TRP A 11 40.28 -46.12 -51.99
N LEU A 12 41.23 -45.38 -51.39
CA LEU A 12 41.22 -45.08 -49.95
C LEU A 12 40.01 -44.26 -49.54
N GLY A 13 39.58 -43.30 -50.37
CA GLY A 13 38.36 -42.52 -50.14
C GLY A 13 37.11 -43.40 -50.13
N LEU A 14 36.97 -44.31 -51.09
CA LEU A 14 35.85 -45.27 -51.15
C LEU A 14 35.90 -46.28 -49.99
N TYR A 15 37.09 -46.78 -49.66
CA TYR A 15 37.33 -47.69 -48.54
C TYR A 15 36.88 -47.05 -47.22
N ALA A 16 37.30 -45.81 -46.96
CA ALA A 16 36.87 -45.06 -45.79
C ALA A 16 35.36 -44.80 -45.82
N TRP A 17 34.80 -44.36 -46.94
CA TRP A 17 33.36 -44.04 -47.06
C TRP A 17 32.45 -45.21 -46.68
N ARG A 18 32.83 -46.44 -47.03
CA ARG A 18 32.09 -47.66 -46.67
C ARG A 18 32.09 -47.97 -45.17
N ARG A 19 32.94 -47.32 -44.37
CA ARG A 19 33.06 -47.52 -42.91
C ARG A 19 32.34 -46.45 -42.08
N ARG A 20 31.39 -45.71 -42.67
CA ARG A 20 30.47 -44.85 -41.92
C ARG A 20 29.58 -45.71 -41.01
N PRO A 21 29.38 -45.33 -39.72
CA PRO A 21 29.50 -43.98 -39.16
C PRO A 21 30.75 -43.70 -38.30
N ALA A 22 31.88 -44.40 -38.49
CA ALA A 22 33.06 -44.20 -37.65
C ALA A 22 33.61 -42.74 -37.64
N ILE A 23 34.23 -42.35 -36.52
CA ILE A 23 34.70 -40.98 -36.25
C ILE A 23 35.80 -40.59 -37.26
N ALA A 24 35.82 -39.32 -37.68
CA ALA A 24 36.77 -38.74 -38.63
C ALA A 24 36.76 -39.31 -40.07
N VAL A 25 36.03 -40.41 -40.32
CA VAL A 25 35.94 -41.07 -41.64
C VAL A 25 35.39 -40.15 -42.73
N THR A 26 34.43 -39.28 -42.39
CA THR A 26 33.82 -38.37 -43.37
C THR A 26 34.82 -37.33 -43.86
N SER A 27 35.57 -36.71 -42.94
CA SER A 27 36.58 -35.71 -43.24
C SER A 27 37.79 -36.34 -43.94
N PHE A 28 38.19 -37.54 -43.52
CA PHE A 28 39.22 -38.33 -44.22
C PHE A 28 38.85 -38.61 -45.68
N ALA A 29 37.61 -39.05 -45.95
CA ALA A 29 37.15 -39.31 -47.31
C ALA A 29 37.16 -38.02 -48.17
N GLN A 30 36.87 -36.86 -47.58
CA GLN A 30 36.97 -35.56 -48.26
C GLN A 30 38.42 -35.18 -48.59
N VAL A 31 39.39 -35.48 -47.71
CA VAL A 31 40.83 -35.29 -48.00
C VAL A 31 41.22 -36.12 -49.23
N MET A 32 40.87 -37.41 -49.23
CA MET A 32 41.17 -38.32 -50.34
C MET A 32 40.52 -37.88 -51.65
N LEU A 33 39.28 -37.38 -51.60
CA LEU A 33 38.59 -36.84 -52.77
C LEU A 33 39.29 -35.59 -53.31
N GLY A 34 39.64 -34.64 -52.43
CA GLY A 34 40.33 -33.41 -52.83
C GLY A 34 41.69 -33.68 -53.48
N MET A 35 42.50 -34.58 -52.89
CA MET A 35 43.79 -35.00 -53.45
C MET A 35 43.62 -35.72 -54.79
N SER A 36 42.58 -36.55 -54.94
CA SER A 36 42.26 -37.24 -56.20
C SER A 36 41.90 -36.24 -57.30
N VAL A 37 40.97 -35.31 -57.03
CA VAL A 37 40.56 -34.27 -57.99
C VAL A 37 41.75 -33.44 -58.43
N TRP A 38 42.56 -32.96 -57.48
CA TRP A 38 43.77 -32.19 -57.79
C TRP A 38 44.74 -33.00 -58.67
N THR A 39 45.02 -34.25 -58.32
CA THR A 39 45.98 -35.08 -59.05
C THR A 39 45.53 -35.40 -60.48
N VAL A 40 44.26 -35.76 -60.66
CA VAL A 40 43.70 -36.07 -61.98
C VAL A 40 43.69 -34.83 -62.86
N THR A 41 43.19 -33.70 -62.34
CA THR A 41 43.07 -32.45 -63.11
C THR A 41 44.43 -31.88 -63.48
N TYR A 42 45.39 -31.89 -62.55
CA TYR A 42 46.76 -31.48 -62.85
C TYR A 42 47.43 -32.40 -63.88
N SER A 43 47.15 -33.71 -63.84
CA SER A 43 47.63 -34.62 -64.88
C SER A 43 47.10 -34.23 -66.26
N LEU A 44 45.80 -33.93 -66.38
CA LEU A 44 45.16 -33.50 -67.62
C LEU A 44 45.68 -32.13 -68.08
N GLU A 45 45.95 -31.23 -67.15
CA GLU A 45 46.62 -29.95 -67.42
C GLU A 45 47.99 -30.17 -68.06
N LEU A 46 48.82 -31.06 -67.50
CA LEU A 46 50.15 -31.37 -68.04
C LEU A 46 50.09 -31.96 -69.46
N PHE A 47 49.10 -32.80 -69.77
CA PHE A 47 48.92 -33.38 -71.12
C PHE A 47 48.34 -32.40 -72.15
N SER A 48 47.81 -31.27 -71.71
CA SER A 48 47.20 -30.28 -72.61
C SER A 48 48.25 -29.38 -73.26
N ASN A 49 48.12 -29.10 -74.56
CA ASN A 49 49.01 -28.18 -75.28
C ASN A 49 48.38 -26.80 -75.53
N SER A 50 47.10 -26.61 -75.19
CA SER A 50 46.39 -25.33 -75.33
C SER A 50 46.32 -24.59 -74.00
N ILE A 51 46.53 -23.28 -74.03
CA ILE A 51 46.42 -22.41 -72.85
C ILE A 51 45.01 -22.45 -72.25
N SER A 52 43.96 -22.41 -73.06
CA SER A 52 42.58 -22.46 -72.59
C SER A 52 42.25 -23.80 -71.91
N ALA A 53 42.77 -24.90 -72.45
CA ALA A 53 42.62 -26.22 -71.84
C ALA A 53 43.36 -26.31 -70.49
N LYS A 54 44.57 -25.74 -70.39
CA LYS A 54 45.30 -25.71 -69.12
C LYS A 54 44.58 -24.87 -68.07
N ILE A 55 44.14 -23.64 -68.41
CA ILE A 55 43.37 -22.79 -67.49
C ILE A 55 42.09 -23.49 -67.01
N PHE A 56 41.37 -24.14 -67.92
CA PHE A 56 40.16 -24.89 -67.56
C PHE A 56 40.47 -26.01 -66.55
N PHE A 57 41.53 -26.80 -66.76
CA PHE A 57 41.92 -27.82 -65.79
C PHE A 57 42.41 -27.21 -64.47
N THR A 58 43.11 -26.08 -64.50
CA THR A 58 43.49 -25.32 -63.29
C THR A 58 42.25 -24.86 -62.51
N GLN A 59 41.19 -24.39 -63.18
CA GLN A 59 39.93 -23.99 -62.52
C GLN A 59 39.25 -25.17 -61.80
N ILE A 60 39.27 -26.37 -62.38
CA ILE A 60 38.79 -27.59 -61.71
C ILE A 60 39.74 -27.98 -60.58
N GLN A 61 41.07 -27.84 -60.77
CA GLN A 61 42.08 -28.15 -59.78
C GLN A 61 41.86 -27.35 -58.49
N TYR A 62 41.38 -26.10 -58.57
CA TYR A 62 41.06 -25.28 -57.39
C TYR A 62 40.02 -25.92 -56.45
N ILE A 63 39.15 -26.82 -56.95
CA ILE A 63 38.25 -27.62 -56.11
C ILE A 63 39.07 -28.50 -55.16
N GLY A 64 40.10 -29.17 -55.67
CA GLY A 64 41.03 -29.97 -54.86
C GLY A 64 41.90 -29.11 -53.94
N VAL A 65 42.43 -28.00 -54.46
CA VAL A 65 43.28 -27.04 -53.71
C VAL A 65 42.55 -26.45 -52.50
N ALA A 66 41.26 -26.14 -52.64
CA ALA A 66 40.44 -25.58 -51.59
C ALA A 66 39.96 -26.64 -50.59
N ILE A 67 39.52 -27.81 -51.06
CA ILE A 67 38.91 -28.84 -50.22
C ILE A 67 39.94 -29.64 -49.43
N ALA A 68 41.08 -30.02 -50.02
CA ALA A 68 42.02 -30.94 -49.38
C ALA A 68 42.61 -30.41 -48.05
N PRO A 69 43.13 -29.16 -47.98
CA PRO A 69 43.66 -28.60 -46.72
C PRO A 69 42.56 -28.38 -45.67
N LEU A 70 41.37 -27.92 -46.08
CA LEU A 70 40.22 -27.72 -45.20
C LEU A 70 39.76 -29.04 -44.57
N ALA A 71 39.57 -30.07 -45.41
CA ALA A 71 39.20 -31.40 -44.96
C ALA A 71 40.27 -32.02 -44.06
N MET A 72 41.55 -31.73 -44.32
CA MET A 72 42.66 -32.22 -43.49
C MET A 72 42.64 -31.59 -42.11
N PHE A 73 42.37 -30.30 -42.01
CA PHE A 73 42.19 -29.60 -40.73
C PHE A 73 41.04 -30.20 -39.92
N PHE A 74 39.88 -30.41 -40.53
CA PHE A 74 38.75 -31.05 -39.85
C PHE A 74 39.04 -32.51 -39.47
N PHE A 75 39.70 -33.26 -40.36
CA PHE A 75 40.13 -34.63 -40.07
C PHE A 75 41.03 -34.67 -38.83
N VAL A 76 42.01 -33.78 -38.72
CA VAL A 76 42.90 -33.73 -37.55
C VAL A 76 42.13 -33.46 -36.26
N LEU A 77 41.23 -32.46 -36.24
CA LEU A 77 40.44 -32.15 -35.05
C LEU A 77 39.50 -33.28 -34.64
N GLU A 78 38.90 -33.97 -35.62
CA GLU A 78 38.05 -35.13 -35.36
C GLU A 78 38.87 -36.34 -34.92
N PHE A 79 40.05 -36.55 -35.50
CA PHE A 79 40.97 -37.64 -35.19
C PHE A 79 41.50 -37.55 -33.76
N VAL A 80 41.81 -36.34 -33.26
CA VAL A 80 42.27 -36.15 -31.87
C VAL A 80 41.12 -35.98 -30.85
N GLY A 81 39.86 -36.14 -31.28
CA GLY A 81 38.69 -36.06 -30.40
C GLY A 81 38.21 -34.64 -30.05
N LYS A 82 38.72 -33.60 -30.72
CA LYS A 82 38.37 -32.17 -30.50
C LYS A 82 37.21 -31.68 -31.37
N ARG A 83 36.31 -32.58 -31.80
CA ARG A 83 35.14 -32.24 -32.65
C ARG A 83 34.23 -31.17 -32.05
N HIS A 84 34.09 -31.15 -30.72
CA HIS A 84 33.22 -30.21 -29.99
C HIS A 84 33.69 -28.74 -30.09
N VAL A 85 34.97 -28.51 -30.39
CA VAL A 85 35.55 -27.14 -30.52
C VAL A 85 34.92 -26.38 -31.69
N LEU A 86 34.47 -27.08 -32.73
CA LEU A 86 33.88 -26.51 -33.94
C LEU A 86 32.41 -26.90 -34.07
N THR A 87 31.53 -25.96 -33.72
CA THR A 87 30.11 -26.06 -34.03
C THR A 87 29.88 -26.00 -35.55
N THR A 88 28.72 -26.48 -36.01
CA THR A 88 28.36 -26.46 -37.44
C THR A 88 28.49 -25.07 -38.05
N GLY A 89 28.11 -24.01 -37.32
CA GLY A 89 28.28 -22.62 -37.76
C GLY A 89 29.74 -22.21 -37.95
N LYS A 90 30.63 -22.61 -37.03
CA LYS A 90 32.09 -22.36 -37.17
C LYS A 90 32.69 -23.12 -38.34
N LYS A 91 32.27 -24.37 -38.58
CA LYS A 91 32.72 -25.15 -39.75
C LYS A 91 32.32 -24.47 -41.06
N LEU A 92 31.09 -23.95 -41.15
CA LEU A 92 30.62 -23.19 -42.31
C LEU A 92 31.44 -21.90 -42.51
N LEU A 93 31.71 -21.16 -41.43
CA LEU A 93 32.52 -19.94 -41.49
C LEU A 93 33.94 -20.20 -42.03
N ILE A 94 34.60 -21.25 -41.56
CA ILE A 94 35.93 -21.67 -42.02
C ILE A 94 35.88 -22.16 -43.49
N ALA A 95 34.74 -22.68 -43.95
CA ALA A 95 34.57 -23.12 -45.34
C ALA A 95 34.29 -21.97 -46.33
N VAL A 96 33.99 -20.74 -45.86
CA VAL A 96 33.70 -19.59 -46.74
C VAL A 96 34.88 -19.24 -47.63
N ILE A 97 36.10 -19.13 -47.07
CA ILE A 97 37.28 -18.72 -47.83
C ILE A 97 37.64 -19.74 -48.93
N PRO A 98 37.68 -21.07 -48.66
CA PRO A 98 37.86 -22.08 -49.71
C PRO A 98 36.74 -22.07 -50.76
N ALA A 99 35.48 -21.87 -50.38
CA ALA A 99 34.37 -21.79 -51.33
C ALA A 99 34.51 -20.55 -52.25
N LEU A 100 34.90 -19.41 -51.69
CA LEU A 100 35.17 -18.19 -52.43
C LEU A 100 36.36 -18.37 -53.39
N ALA A 101 37.40 -19.09 -52.99
CA ALA A 101 38.53 -19.40 -53.86
C ALA A 101 38.14 -20.21 -55.10
N ILE A 102 37.24 -21.18 -54.95
CA ILE A 102 36.70 -21.94 -56.09
C ILE A 102 35.89 -21.00 -56.99
N ALA A 103 34.98 -20.20 -56.43
CA ALA A 103 34.16 -19.28 -57.21
C ALA A 103 35.00 -18.27 -57.99
N LEU A 104 35.97 -17.63 -57.33
CA LEU A 104 36.86 -16.64 -57.94
C LEU A 104 37.82 -17.24 -58.97
N ALA A 105 38.20 -18.52 -58.86
CA ALA A 105 38.97 -19.20 -59.90
C ALA A 105 38.16 -19.32 -61.21
N TRP A 106 36.87 -19.65 -61.11
CA TRP A 106 35.99 -19.79 -62.27
C TRP A 106 35.60 -18.45 -62.89
N THR A 107 35.47 -17.39 -62.09
CA THR A 107 35.14 -16.04 -62.58
C THR A 107 36.36 -15.17 -62.86
N ASN A 108 37.57 -15.73 -62.81
CA ASN A 108 38.81 -14.95 -62.84
C ASN A 108 38.96 -14.07 -64.08
N GLU A 109 38.36 -14.43 -65.22
CA GLU A 109 38.40 -13.63 -66.45
C GLU A 109 37.78 -12.23 -66.29
N PHE A 110 36.90 -12.01 -65.33
CA PHE A 110 36.23 -10.72 -65.11
C PHE A 110 36.98 -9.77 -64.17
N HIS A 111 37.79 -10.31 -63.26
CA HIS A 111 38.31 -9.55 -62.12
C HIS A 111 39.80 -9.77 -61.83
N HIS A 112 40.40 -10.84 -62.39
CA HIS A 112 41.84 -11.15 -62.28
C HIS A 112 42.39 -11.21 -60.84
N LEU A 113 41.55 -11.57 -59.87
CA LEU A 113 41.93 -11.57 -58.44
C LEU A 113 42.74 -12.81 -58.04
N MET A 114 42.57 -13.91 -58.77
CA MET A 114 43.33 -15.15 -58.56
C MET A 114 44.64 -15.09 -59.34
N TRP A 115 44.58 -14.67 -60.60
CA TRP A 115 45.76 -14.47 -61.46
C TRP A 115 45.52 -13.45 -62.58
N ASN A 116 46.60 -12.81 -63.03
CA ASN A 116 46.56 -11.75 -64.06
C ASN A 116 46.91 -12.27 -65.46
N ASN A 117 48.10 -12.86 -65.61
CA ASN A 117 48.59 -13.38 -66.88
C ASN A 117 48.81 -14.89 -66.77
N ALA A 118 48.44 -15.60 -67.83
CA ALA A 118 48.78 -17.00 -68.01
C ALA A 118 49.56 -17.13 -69.33
N MET A 119 50.71 -17.78 -69.31
CA MET A 119 51.54 -18.02 -70.49
C MET A 119 52.01 -19.47 -70.51
N LEU A 120 52.18 -20.01 -71.72
CA LEU A 120 52.79 -21.32 -71.90
C LEU A 120 54.31 -21.16 -71.95
N ILE A 121 55.01 -21.96 -71.16
CA ILE A 121 56.47 -22.05 -71.19
C ILE A 121 56.89 -23.50 -71.43
N GLU A 122 58.01 -23.69 -72.13
CA GLU A 122 58.64 -25.00 -72.20
C GLU A 122 59.72 -25.12 -71.14
N SER A 123 59.61 -26.13 -70.28
CA SER A 123 60.55 -26.39 -69.19
C SER A 123 60.69 -27.88 -69.00
N GLY A 124 61.91 -28.41 -69.12
CA GLY A 124 62.20 -29.84 -68.94
C GLY A 124 61.50 -30.77 -69.95
N GLY A 125 61.21 -30.29 -71.17
CA GLY A 125 60.48 -31.06 -72.20
C GLY A 125 58.97 -31.12 -72.00
N LEU A 126 58.42 -30.33 -71.07
CA LEU A 126 56.99 -30.21 -70.81
C LEU A 126 56.51 -28.79 -71.15
N THR A 127 55.32 -28.70 -71.74
CA THR A 127 54.59 -27.44 -71.88
C THR A 127 53.90 -27.14 -70.54
N LEU A 128 54.41 -26.20 -69.76
CA LEU A 128 53.89 -25.84 -68.44
C LEU A 128 53.13 -24.52 -68.49
N LEU A 129 52.14 -24.38 -67.62
CA LEU A 129 51.41 -23.13 -67.43
C LEU A 129 52.16 -22.27 -66.41
N GLN A 130 52.64 -21.11 -66.83
CA GLN A 130 53.14 -20.09 -65.92
C GLN A 130 52.02 -19.09 -65.63
N ILE A 131 51.67 -18.95 -64.36
CA ILE A 131 50.61 -18.04 -63.89
C ILE A 131 51.21 -17.00 -62.95
N ASP A 132 50.90 -15.73 -63.20
CA ASP A 132 51.19 -14.65 -62.27
C ASP A 132 50.05 -14.53 -61.24
N PHE A 133 50.28 -15.10 -60.05
CA PHE A 133 49.30 -15.09 -58.96
C PHE A 133 49.04 -13.67 -58.41
N ASN A 134 47.78 -13.37 -58.10
CA ASN A 134 47.34 -12.06 -57.61
C ASN A 134 46.80 -12.12 -56.15
N ALA A 135 46.28 -11.01 -55.64
CA ALA A 135 46.01 -10.77 -54.23
C ALA A 135 45.19 -11.87 -53.53
N PHE A 136 44.11 -12.36 -54.14
CA PHE A 136 43.25 -13.37 -53.49
C PHE A 136 43.93 -14.74 -53.43
N PHE A 137 44.77 -15.09 -54.42
CA PHE A 137 45.57 -16.31 -54.35
C PHE A 137 46.47 -16.30 -53.12
N TRP A 138 47.22 -15.22 -52.89
CA TRP A 138 48.12 -15.11 -51.74
C TRP A 138 47.36 -15.13 -50.42
N PHE A 139 46.19 -14.50 -50.36
CA PHE A 139 45.30 -14.57 -49.20
C PHE A 139 44.82 -16.00 -48.90
N HIS A 140 44.33 -16.72 -49.91
CA HIS A 140 43.90 -18.11 -49.76
C HIS A 140 45.07 -19.04 -49.40
N THR A 141 46.25 -18.82 -49.97
CA THR A 141 47.46 -19.59 -49.66
C THR A 141 47.89 -19.38 -48.21
N LEU A 142 47.92 -18.13 -47.73
CA LEU A 142 48.21 -17.84 -46.31
C LEU A 142 47.17 -18.49 -45.39
N TYR A 143 45.89 -18.40 -45.75
CA TYR A 143 44.80 -19.01 -45.00
C TYR A 143 44.93 -20.54 -44.90
N THR A 144 45.15 -21.22 -46.02
CA THR A 144 45.30 -22.69 -46.05
C THR A 144 46.54 -23.16 -45.32
N TYR A 145 47.67 -22.44 -45.44
CA TYR A 145 48.88 -22.75 -44.67
C TYR A 145 48.66 -22.52 -43.17
N GLY A 146 47.94 -21.47 -42.79
CA GLY A 146 47.53 -21.24 -41.40
C GLY A 146 46.72 -22.40 -40.81
N LEU A 147 45.74 -22.93 -41.56
CA LEU A 147 44.97 -24.10 -41.14
C LEU A 147 45.86 -25.33 -40.94
N LEU A 148 46.78 -25.59 -41.86
CA LEU A 148 47.70 -26.73 -41.77
C LEU A 148 48.70 -26.57 -40.60
N ILE A 149 49.20 -25.36 -40.35
CA ILE A 149 50.08 -25.07 -39.20
C ILE A 149 49.33 -25.32 -37.89
N ILE A 150 48.10 -24.84 -37.75
CA ILE A 150 47.28 -25.08 -36.55
C ILE A 150 47.04 -26.58 -36.37
N ALA A 151 46.69 -27.31 -37.44
CA ALA A 151 46.54 -28.76 -37.39
C ALA A 151 47.84 -29.46 -36.94
N SER A 152 48.99 -29.07 -37.49
CA SER A 152 50.30 -29.61 -37.09
C SER A 152 50.63 -29.32 -35.62
N VAL A 153 50.37 -28.11 -35.13
CA VAL A 153 50.58 -27.76 -33.71
C VAL A 153 49.70 -28.63 -32.81
N VAL A 154 48.42 -28.80 -33.16
CA VAL A 154 47.52 -29.69 -32.42
C VAL A 154 48.05 -31.12 -32.38
N LEU A 155 48.51 -31.65 -33.52
CA LEU A 155 49.10 -33.00 -33.58
C LEU A 155 50.39 -33.12 -32.76
N ILE A 156 51.26 -32.11 -32.78
CA ILE A 156 52.51 -32.12 -31.99
C ILE A 156 52.21 -32.10 -30.49
N LEU A 157 51.25 -31.28 -30.04
CA LEU A 157 50.84 -31.24 -28.65
C LEU A 157 50.23 -32.59 -28.20
N GLU A 158 49.37 -33.19 -29.02
CA GLU A 158 48.79 -34.51 -28.74
C GLU A 158 49.85 -35.63 -28.82
N PHE A 159 50.84 -35.51 -29.71
CA PHE A 159 51.95 -36.45 -29.80
C PHE A 159 52.76 -36.49 -28.50
N ILE A 160 53.01 -35.33 -27.89
CA ILE A 160 53.73 -35.24 -26.62
C ILE A 160 52.90 -35.84 -25.48
N GLN A 161 51.57 -35.64 -25.48
CA GLN A 161 50.70 -36.03 -24.36
C GLN A 161 50.24 -37.50 -24.39
N ARG A 162 50.02 -38.08 -25.57
CA ARG A 162 49.47 -39.44 -25.69
C ARG A 162 50.60 -40.48 -25.66
N PRO A 163 50.49 -41.62 -24.93
CA PRO A 163 51.48 -42.70 -25.00
C PRO A 163 51.11 -43.80 -26.02
N GLY A 164 52.07 -44.68 -26.32
CA GLY A 164 51.83 -45.95 -27.04
C GLY A 164 51.42 -45.82 -28.52
N VAL A 165 50.44 -46.63 -28.93
CA VAL A 165 49.98 -46.77 -30.33
C VAL A 165 49.45 -45.44 -30.90
N TYR A 166 48.90 -44.55 -30.07
CA TYR A 166 48.40 -43.24 -30.49
C TYR A 166 49.52 -42.31 -30.99
N ARG A 167 50.73 -42.35 -30.39
CA ARG A 167 51.88 -41.59 -30.92
C ARG A 167 52.24 -42.04 -32.32
N VAL A 168 52.25 -43.35 -32.54
CA VAL A 168 52.57 -43.94 -33.84
C VAL A 168 51.54 -43.51 -34.88
N GLN A 169 50.25 -43.56 -34.55
CA GLN A 169 49.18 -43.07 -35.42
C GLN A 169 49.33 -41.57 -35.74
N ILE A 170 49.57 -40.73 -34.73
CA ILE A 170 49.77 -39.29 -34.89
C ILE A 170 50.97 -39.00 -35.80
N SER A 171 52.09 -39.72 -35.66
CA SER A 171 53.26 -39.57 -36.54
C SER A 171 52.90 -39.76 -38.02
N PHE A 172 52.09 -40.77 -38.36
CA PHE A 172 51.66 -40.99 -39.74
C PHE A 172 50.78 -39.84 -40.27
N VAL A 173 49.96 -39.21 -39.41
CA VAL A 173 49.15 -38.04 -39.78
C VAL A 173 50.03 -36.78 -39.93
N ILE A 174 51.07 -36.60 -39.11
CA ILE A 174 52.02 -35.49 -39.28
C ILE A 174 52.76 -35.63 -40.62
N VAL A 175 53.25 -36.84 -40.92
CA VAL A 175 53.92 -37.14 -42.20
C VAL A 175 53.01 -36.85 -43.39
N SER A 176 51.71 -37.11 -43.28
CA SER A 176 50.76 -36.90 -44.36
C SER A 176 50.49 -35.41 -44.67
N ILE A 177 50.66 -34.51 -43.70
CA ILE A 177 50.63 -33.05 -43.92
C ILE A 177 51.97 -32.55 -44.50
N PHE A 178 53.08 -33.10 -44.02
CA PHE A 178 54.42 -32.61 -44.30
C PHE A 178 54.81 -32.70 -45.79
N PHE A 179 54.63 -33.87 -46.42
CA PHE A 179 55.08 -34.08 -47.80
C PHE A 179 54.38 -33.17 -48.83
N PRO A 180 53.03 -33.03 -48.83
CA PRO A 180 52.37 -32.14 -49.76
C PRO A 180 52.69 -30.67 -49.50
N LEU A 181 52.90 -30.29 -48.24
CA LEU A 181 53.29 -28.92 -47.90
C LEU A 181 54.65 -28.57 -48.52
N ILE A 182 55.63 -29.47 -48.48
CA ILE A 182 56.92 -29.26 -49.17
C ILE A 182 56.71 -29.02 -50.67
N GLY A 183 55.89 -29.85 -51.33
CA GLY A 183 55.63 -29.71 -52.76
C GLY A 183 54.96 -28.39 -53.11
N SER A 184 54.00 -27.99 -52.28
CA SER A 184 53.26 -26.74 -52.44
C SER A 184 54.17 -25.53 -52.23
N VAL A 185 55.01 -25.54 -51.20
CA VAL A 185 55.95 -24.44 -50.93
C VAL A 185 56.98 -24.31 -52.05
N LEU A 186 57.54 -25.42 -52.53
CA LEU A 186 58.49 -25.40 -53.66
C LEU A 186 57.86 -24.84 -54.94
N TYR A 187 56.59 -25.15 -55.19
CA TYR A 187 55.84 -24.63 -56.33
C TYR A 187 55.56 -23.12 -56.20
N VAL A 188 54.94 -22.71 -55.09
CA VAL A 188 54.52 -21.31 -54.86
C VAL A 188 55.72 -20.35 -54.78
N THR A 189 56.85 -20.80 -54.26
CA THR A 189 58.09 -20.01 -54.20
C THR A 189 58.91 -20.05 -55.49
N GLY A 190 58.53 -20.89 -56.46
CA GLY A 190 59.30 -21.10 -57.69
C GLY A 190 60.67 -21.78 -57.48
N SER A 191 60.90 -22.38 -56.31
CA SER A 191 62.17 -23.00 -55.91
C SER A 191 62.27 -24.50 -56.27
N GLY A 192 61.29 -25.04 -57.01
CA GLY A 192 61.30 -26.43 -57.47
C GLY A 192 62.40 -26.72 -58.51
N PHE A 193 62.81 -28.00 -58.60
CA PHE A 193 63.85 -28.46 -59.54
C PHE A 193 63.50 -28.17 -61.02
N ILE A 194 62.22 -28.28 -61.37
CA ILE A 194 61.69 -27.85 -62.68
C ILE A 194 60.80 -26.64 -62.39
N LYS A 195 61.19 -25.47 -62.90
CA LYS A 195 60.43 -24.23 -62.70
C LYS A 195 59.00 -24.40 -63.22
N ASN A 196 58.04 -23.91 -62.43
CA ASN A 196 56.60 -23.95 -62.70
C ASN A 196 55.95 -25.34 -62.75
N LEU A 197 56.65 -26.40 -62.30
CA LEU A 197 56.06 -27.72 -62.11
C LEU A 197 55.55 -27.86 -60.66
N ASP A 198 54.25 -28.05 -60.48
CA ASP A 198 53.67 -28.40 -59.19
C ASP A 198 53.97 -29.87 -58.82
N LEU A 199 54.78 -30.05 -57.76
CA LEU A 199 55.12 -31.36 -57.21
C LEU A 199 54.13 -31.82 -56.13
N THR A 200 53.20 -30.96 -55.69
CA THR A 200 52.21 -31.28 -54.65
C THR A 200 51.42 -32.54 -54.98
N PRO A 201 50.88 -32.72 -56.20
CA PRO A 201 50.13 -33.92 -56.55
C PRO A 201 50.96 -35.19 -56.51
N LEU A 202 52.27 -35.08 -56.78
CA LEU A 202 53.19 -36.20 -56.68
C LEU A 202 53.48 -36.56 -55.22
N PHE A 203 53.66 -35.57 -54.36
CA PHE A 203 53.90 -35.77 -52.93
C PHE A 203 52.66 -36.20 -52.13
N PHE A 204 51.47 -36.23 -52.73
CA PHE A 204 50.35 -36.96 -52.16
C PHE A 204 50.61 -38.48 -52.09
N LEU A 205 51.48 -39.06 -52.92
CA LEU A 205 51.77 -40.50 -52.90
C LEU A 205 52.34 -40.97 -51.54
N PRO A 206 53.46 -40.41 -51.03
CA PRO A 206 53.94 -40.68 -49.68
C PRO A 206 52.84 -40.55 -48.61
N THR A 207 52.02 -39.51 -48.70
CA THR A 207 50.87 -39.26 -47.82
C THR A 207 49.85 -40.41 -47.86
N ALA A 208 49.42 -40.85 -49.04
CA ALA A 208 48.48 -41.97 -49.14
C ALA A 208 49.08 -43.28 -48.65
N THR A 209 50.36 -43.56 -48.94
CA THR A 209 51.02 -44.76 -48.41
C THR A 209 51.09 -44.74 -46.88
N ALA A 210 51.47 -43.61 -46.29
CA ALA A 210 51.54 -43.43 -44.85
C ALA A 210 50.16 -43.61 -44.20
N LEU A 211 49.12 -42.97 -44.73
CA LEU A 211 47.76 -43.08 -44.22
C LEU A 211 47.16 -44.47 -44.45
N SER A 212 47.39 -45.09 -45.61
CA SER A 212 46.95 -46.47 -45.89
C SER A 212 47.55 -47.46 -44.90
N TRP A 213 48.85 -47.33 -44.60
CA TRP A 213 49.53 -48.18 -43.64
C TRP A 213 49.02 -47.95 -42.22
N ALA A 214 48.78 -46.70 -41.84
CA ALA A 214 48.19 -46.34 -40.56
C ALA A 214 46.78 -46.94 -40.39
N ILE A 215 45.97 -46.92 -41.45
CA ILE A 215 44.61 -47.47 -41.45
C ILE A 215 44.63 -48.99 -41.33
N THR A 216 45.44 -49.70 -42.12
CA THR A 216 45.42 -51.17 -42.16
C THR A 216 46.16 -51.81 -41.00
N LYS A 217 47.32 -51.26 -40.59
CA LYS A 217 48.16 -51.84 -39.53
C LYS A 217 47.80 -51.34 -38.13
N TYR A 218 47.53 -50.04 -38.01
CA TYR A 218 47.31 -49.38 -36.71
C TYR A 218 45.85 -49.01 -36.48
N ARG A 219 44.94 -49.42 -37.36
CA ARG A 219 43.50 -49.20 -37.22
C ARG A 219 43.13 -47.73 -37.00
N LEU A 220 43.78 -46.82 -37.73
CA LEU A 220 43.63 -45.35 -37.59
C LEU A 220 42.16 -44.86 -37.54
N LEU A 221 41.23 -45.57 -38.18
CA LEU A 221 39.80 -45.21 -38.28
C LEU A 221 38.88 -46.05 -37.38
N GLU A 222 39.40 -47.02 -36.63
CA GLU A 222 38.65 -47.84 -35.67
C GLU A 222 39.15 -47.53 -34.25
N VAL A 223 38.38 -46.76 -33.49
CA VAL A 223 38.68 -46.54 -32.07
C VAL A 223 38.23 -47.79 -31.30
N LEU A 224 39.16 -48.60 -30.80
CA LEU A 224 38.89 -49.38 -29.59
C LEU A 224 38.77 -48.37 -28.44
N PRO A 225 37.68 -48.35 -27.66
CA PRO A 225 37.56 -47.43 -26.54
C PRO A 225 38.70 -47.69 -25.54
N LEU A 226 39.48 -46.66 -25.22
CA LEU A 226 40.45 -46.62 -24.11
C LEU A 226 39.77 -46.66 -22.72
N GLU A 227 38.47 -46.95 -22.69
CA GLU A 227 37.59 -46.76 -21.55
C GLU A 227 37.73 -47.89 -20.53
N HIS A 228 37.90 -49.15 -20.89
CA HIS A 228 37.74 -50.21 -19.88
C HIS A 228 38.84 -50.32 -18.81
N ILE A 229 40.08 -49.87 -19.04
CA ILE A 229 41.15 -49.90 -18.03
C ILE A 229 41.31 -48.52 -17.37
N THR A 230 41.26 -47.45 -18.16
CA THR A 230 41.35 -46.07 -17.66
C THR A 230 40.12 -45.65 -16.83
N ILE A 231 38.93 -46.22 -17.08
CA ILE A 231 37.74 -45.97 -16.24
C ILE A 231 37.98 -46.55 -14.86
N LEU A 232 38.39 -47.82 -14.73
CA LEU A 232 38.59 -48.43 -13.42
C LEU A 232 39.69 -47.73 -12.62
N GLU A 233 40.80 -47.33 -13.25
CA GLU A 233 41.88 -46.60 -12.56
C GLU A 233 41.52 -45.16 -12.16
N ASN A 234 40.70 -44.45 -12.96
CA ASN A 234 40.28 -43.07 -12.66
C ASN A 234 38.90 -42.97 -11.98
N MET A 235 38.27 -44.10 -11.65
CA MET A 235 37.02 -44.11 -10.88
C MET A 235 37.30 -43.57 -9.49
N LYS A 236 36.50 -42.59 -9.06
CA LYS A 236 36.49 -42.10 -7.68
C LYS A 236 36.00 -43.15 -6.68
N ASP A 237 35.48 -44.26 -7.18
CA ASP A 237 34.93 -45.34 -6.38
C ASP A 237 36.01 -46.40 -6.17
N GLY A 238 36.09 -46.93 -4.95
CA GLY A 238 37.00 -48.04 -4.65
C GLY A 238 36.47 -49.31 -5.28
N VAL A 239 37.18 -49.86 -6.27
CA VAL A 239 36.83 -51.14 -6.90
C VAL A 239 37.75 -52.23 -6.36
N ILE A 240 37.18 -53.30 -5.83
CA ILE A 240 37.89 -54.45 -5.27
C ILE A 240 37.30 -55.72 -5.88
N VAL A 241 38.12 -56.55 -6.53
CA VAL A 241 37.70 -57.86 -7.05
C VAL A 241 38.24 -58.95 -6.15
N LEU A 242 37.38 -59.86 -5.72
CA LEU A 242 37.69 -60.97 -4.83
C LEU A 242 37.41 -62.31 -5.50
N ASN A 243 38.24 -63.31 -5.24
CA ASN A 243 37.96 -64.69 -5.61
C ASN A 243 36.98 -65.36 -4.61
N PRO A 244 36.49 -66.59 -4.88
CA PRO A 244 35.58 -67.30 -3.97
C PRO A 244 36.16 -67.58 -2.57
N GLN A 245 37.49 -67.54 -2.40
CA GLN A 245 38.18 -67.65 -1.11
C GLN A 245 38.44 -66.28 -0.46
N GLN A 246 37.75 -65.22 -0.90
CA GLN A 246 37.85 -63.83 -0.42
C GLN A 246 39.27 -63.25 -0.49
N ARG A 247 40.08 -63.70 -1.45
CA ARG A 247 41.39 -63.12 -1.74
C ARG A 247 41.27 -62.07 -2.83
N ILE A 248 42.01 -60.99 -2.68
CA ILE A 248 42.01 -59.87 -3.62
C ILE A 248 42.65 -60.30 -4.94
N LEU A 249 41.90 -60.19 -6.03
CA LEU A 249 42.37 -60.40 -7.40
C LEU A 249 42.80 -59.08 -8.05
N TYR A 250 42.14 -57.98 -7.69
CA TYR A 250 42.39 -56.65 -8.25
C TYR A 250 41.89 -55.56 -7.31
N ILE A 251 42.59 -54.43 -7.27
CA ILE A 251 42.11 -53.16 -6.69
C ILE A 251 42.49 -52.00 -7.60
N ASN A 252 41.64 -50.99 -7.72
CA ASN A 252 41.99 -49.76 -8.43
C ASN A 252 42.71 -48.75 -7.50
N ALA A 253 43.27 -47.68 -8.09
CA ALA A 253 44.00 -46.64 -7.35
C ALA A 253 43.20 -46.01 -6.19
N THR A 254 41.88 -45.85 -6.35
CA THR A 254 41.03 -45.35 -5.27
C THR A 254 40.89 -46.37 -4.13
N ALA A 255 40.74 -47.66 -4.44
CA ALA A 255 40.75 -48.72 -3.43
C ALA A 255 42.12 -48.86 -2.74
N GLU A 256 43.25 -48.64 -3.44
CA GLU A 256 44.58 -48.57 -2.81
C GLU A 256 44.66 -47.46 -1.74
N HIS A 257 44.12 -46.28 -2.06
CA HIS A 257 44.06 -45.15 -1.15
C HIS A 257 43.12 -45.40 0.04
N LEU A 258 41.94 -45.99 -0.20
CA LEU A 258 40.96 -46.31 0.84
C LEU A 258 41.49 -47.37 1.83
N LEU A 259 42.11 -48.43 1.30
CA LEU A 259 42.67 -49.54 2.08
C LEU A 259 44.09 -49.27 2.58
N LYS A 260 44.71 -48.16 2.13
CA LYS A 260 46.10 -47.74 2.43
C LYS A 260 47.14 -48.83 2.12
N ILE A 261 46.96 -49.55 1.02
CA ILE A 261 47.85 -50.61 0.56
C ILE A 261 48.02 -50.54 -0.97
N PRO A 262 49.26 -50.63 -1.50
CA PRO A 262 49.47 -50.72 -2.95
C PRO A 262 49.02 -52.08 -3.49
N GLU A 263 48.50 -52.09 -4.72
CA GLU A 263 47.94 -53.23 -5.44
C GLU A 263 48.89 -54.42 -5.46
N GLU A 264 50.17 -54.19 -5.76
CA GLU A 264 51.22 -55.22 -5.80
C GLU A 264 51.32 -56.03 -4.49
N LYS A 265 50.99 -55.41 -3.34
CA LYS A 265 50.99 -56.07 -2.02
C LYS A 265 49.62 -56.60 -1.62
N ALA A 266 48.55 -56.13 -2.26
CA ALA A 266 47.19 -56.51 -1.97
C ALA A 266 46.77 -57.80 -2.70
N ILE A 267 47.22 -57.97 -3.95
CA ILE A 267 46.87 -59.12 -4.80
C ILE A 267 47.27 -60.45 -4.12
N GLY A 268 46.34 -61.40 -4.10
CA GLY A 268 46.51 -62.76 -3.58
C GLY A 268 46.37 -62.90 -2.06
N GLN A 269 46.28 -61.82 -1.30
CA GLN A 269 46.06 -61.86 0.16
C GLN A 269 44.55 -61.95 0.50
N PRO A 270 44.18 -62.57 1.64
CA PRO A 270 42.80 -62.50 2.16
C PRO A 270 42.40 -61.07 2.50
N PHE A 271 41.19 -60.65 2.09
CA PHE A 271 40.69 -59.28 2.29
C PHE A 271 40.63 -58.88 3.78
N GLU A 272 40.20 -59.79 4.65
CA GLU A 272 40.13 -59.60 6.10
C GLU A 272 41.47 -59.24 6.74
N LYS A 273 42.57 -59.80 6.22
CA LYS A 273 43.92 -59.56 6.74
C LYS A 273 44.44 -58.17 6.37
N ILE A 274 43.97 -57.61 5.26
CA ILE A 274 44.46 -56.33 4.74
C ILE A 274 43.77 -55.16 5.43
N SER A 275 42.45 -55.22 5.62
CA SER A 275 41.71 -54.11 6.22
C SER A 275 40.60 -54.63 7.15
N PRO A 276 40.91 -54.93 8.42
CA PRO A 276 39.93 -55.47 9.38
C PRO A 276 38.70 -54.59 9.54
N THR A 277 38.86 -53.27 9.58
CA THR A 277 37.75 -52.30 9.76
C THR A 277 36.78 -52.30 8.58
N TYR A 278 37.28 -52.39 7.35
CA TYR A 278 36.43 -52.51 6.16
C TYR A 278 35.88 -53.92 6.02
N ALA A 279 36.67 -54.94 6.33
CA ALA A 279 36.25 -56.34 6.26
C ALA A 279 35.09 -56.64 7.22
N GLU A 280 35.12 -56.17 8.46
CA GLU A 280 34.04 -56.35 9.43
C GLU A 280 32.69 -55.85 8.91
N LYS A 281 32.69 -54.70 8.23
CA LYS A 281 31.48 -54.08 7.68
C LYS A 281 31.07 -54.64 6.32
N LEU A 282 32.01 -55.07 5.48
CA LEU A 282 31.73 -55.48 4.10
C LEU A 282 31.52 -56.99 3.93
N ILE A 283 32.22 -57.85 4.70
CA ILE A 283 32.12 -59.33 4.62
C ILE A 283 30.68 -59.86 4.71
N PRO A 284 29.79 -59.33 5.58
CA PRO A 284 28.39 -59.79 5.62
C PRO A 284 27.68 -59.73 4.27
N TYR A 285 28.01 -58.74 3.44
CA TYR A 285 27.42 -58.50 2.12
C TYR A 285 28.14 -59.25 0.99
N ILE A 286 29.43 -59.58 1.16
CA ILE A 286 30.23 -60.33 0.17
C ILE A 286 29.67 -61.75 -0.03
N SER A 287 28.96 -62.32 0.94
CA SER A 287 28.33 -63.64 0.80
C SER A 287 27.09 -63.64 -0.12
N GLN A 288 26.48 -62.47 -0.33
CA GLN A 288 25.26 -62.28 -1.11
C GLN A 288 25.61 -61.97 -2.59
N THR A 289 24.60 -61.99 -3.47
CA THR A 289 24.78 -61.75 -4.92
C THR A 289 23.88 -60.58 -5.32
N ASP A 290 24.42 -59.63 -6.10
CA ASP A 290 23.73 -58.40 -6.54
C ASP A 290 23.14 -57.58 -5.38
N VAL A 291 24.01 -57.14 -4.45
CA VAL A 291 23.62 -56.30 -3.32
C VAL A 291 24.03 -54.86 -3.56
N GLU A 292 23.08 -53.95 -3.43
CA GLU A 292 23.32 -52.50 -3.31
C GLU A 292 22.82 -52.04 -1.93
N THR A 293 23.72 -51.49 -1.10
CA THR A 293 23.36 -51.03 0.24
C THR A 293 24.28 -49.90 0.72
N GLU A 294 23.81 -49.11 1.69
CA GLU A 294 24.65 -48.08 2.34
C GLU A 294 25.37 -48.70 3.54
N VAL A 295 26.68 -48.50 3.62
CA VAL A 295 27.51 -49.01 4.72
C VAL A 295 28.35 -47.86 5.29
N THR A 296 28.24 -47.67 6.60
CA THR A 296 29.09 -46.72 7.33
C THR A 296 30.31 -47.44 7.89
N VAL A 297 31.50 -46.94 7.54
CA VAL A 297 32.79 -47.49 7.98
C VAL A 297 33.54 -46.43 8.80
N GLY A 298 33.97 -46.81 10.01
CA GLY A 298 34.62 -45.92 10.98
C GLY A 298 33.67 -45.40 12.06
N GLU A 299 34.21 -44.65 13.03
CA GLU A 299 33.47 -44.07 14.17
C GLU A 299 33.78 -42.57 14.33
N GLY A 300 32.81 -41.81 14.87
CA GLY A 300 32.94 -40.37 15.12
C GLY A 300 33.12 -39.53 13.86
N LYS A 301 33.95 -38.48 13.92
CA LYS A 301 34.23 -37.55 12.78
C LYS A 301 34.98 -38.19 11.60
N GLN A 302 35.44 -39.43 11.73
CA GLN A 302 36.12 -40.16 10.66
C GLN A 302 35.22 -41.20 9.97
N ALA A 303 33.96 -41.33 10.42
CA ALA A 303 33.00 -42.20 9.78
C ALA A 303 32.70 -41.72 8.36
N ARG A 304 32.82 -42.62 7.39
CA ARG A 304 32.45 -42.37 6.00
C ARG A 304 31.29 -43.26 5.61
N VAL A 305 30.40 -42.72 4.78
CA VAL A 305 29.24 -43.43 4.26
C VAL A 305 29.53 -43.83 2.82
N TYR A 306 29.49 -45.13 2.54
CA TYR A 306 29.68 -45.67 1.21
C TYR A 306 28.40 -46.31 0.71
N GLU A 307 28.09 -46.10 -0.56
CA GLU A 307 27.17 -46.96 -1.29
C GLU A 307 27.99 -48.15 -1.82
N LEU A 308 27.71 -49.33 -1.26
CA LEU A 308 28.35 -50.60 -1.60
C LEU A 308 27.51 -51.32 -2.66
N SER A 309 28.13 -51.65 -3.80
CA SER A 309 27.58 -52.57 -4.79
C SER A 309 28.44 -53.84 -4.87
N VAL A 310 27.80 -55.02 -4.81
CA VAL A 310 28.45 -56.33 -4.92
C VAL A 310 27.87 -57.10 -6.10
N SER A 311 28.65 -57.29 -7.16
CA SER A 311 28.21 -57.97 -8.40
C SER A 311 29.15 -59.13 -8.79
N PRO A 312 28.64 -60.19 -9.45
CA PRO A 312 29.47 -61.28 -9.95
C PRO A 312 30.19 -60.89 -11.25
N VAL A 313 31.49 -61.18 -11.34
CA VAL A 313 32.30 -61.00 -12.55
C VAL A 313 32.14 -62.24 -13.44
N THR A 314 31.28 -62.15 -14.46
CA THR A 314 31.09 -63.23 -15.43
C THR A 314 32.07 -63.09 -16.60
N THR A 315 33.07 -63.99 -16.66
CA THR A 315 33.85 -64.18 -17.88
C THR A 315 33.08 -65.08 -18.86
N PRO A 316 33.08 -64.83 -20.18
CA PRO A 316 32.51 -65.74 -21.16
C PRO A 316 33.43 -66.97 -21.31
N LYS A 317 33.24 -67.97 -20.45
CA LYS A 317 33.83 -69.31 -20.60
C LYS A 317 32.74 -70.34 -20.87
N PRO A 318 33.04 -71.44 -21.60
CA PRO A 318 32.06 -72.48 -21.88
C PRO A 318 31.54 -73.11 -20.59
N ALA A 319 30.25 -73.44 -20.59
CA ALA A 319 29.50 -73.99 -19.48
C ALA A 319 29.99 -75.40 -19.10
N GLU A 320 30.95 -75.51 -18.17
CA GLU A 320 31.23 -76.79 -17.48
C GLU A 320 32.02 -76.68 -16.16
N SER A 321 32.07 -75.51 -15.52
CA SER A 321 32.80 -75.32 -14.26
C SER A 321 31.88 -74.83 -13.13
N LEU A 322 31.64 -75.69 -12.14
CA LEU A 322 30.95 -75.46 -10.85
C LEU A 322 31.76 -74.54 -9.89
N ILE A 323 32.48 -73.54 -10.41
CA ILE A 323 33.27 -72.61 -9.61
C ILE A 323 32.42 -71.37 -9.36
N GLN A 324 32.27 -70.95 -8.09
CA GLN A 324 31.61 -69.69 -7.74
C GLN A 324 32.28 -68.53 -8.51
N PRO A 325 31.51 -67.58 -9.07
CA PRO A 325 32.08 -66.46 -9.81
C PRO A 325 32.88 -65.54 -8.87
N ASP A 326 33.94 -64.93 -9.41
CA ASP A 326 34.65 -63.84 -8.74
C ASP A 326 33.65 -62.69 -8.45
N LYS A 327 33.85 -61.96 -7.36
CA LYS A 327 32.95 -60.87 -6.96
C LYS A 327 33.66 -59.52 -7.08
N MET A 328 32.97 -58.55 -7.68
CA MET A 328 33.40 -57.16 -7.72
C MET A 328 32.62 -56.37 -6.68
N LEU A 329 33.36 -55.72 -5.78
CA LEU A 329 32.85 -54.74 -4.84
C LEU A 329 33.18 -53.35 -5.38
N VAL A 330 32.17 -52.48 -5.41
CA VAL A 330 32.33 -51.06 -5.73
C VAL A 330 31.90 -50.25 -4.51
N LEU A 331 32.78 -49.37 -4.02
CA LEU A 331 32.57 -48.48 -2.89
C LEU A 331 32.52 -47.04 -3.39
N HIS A 332 31.32 -46.47 -3.50
CA HIS A 332 31.11 -45.06 -3.85
C HIS A 332 31.03 -44.21 -2.58
N ASP A 333 31.98 -43.29 -2.35
CA ASP A 333 31.97 -42.41 -1.17
C ASP A 333 30.91 -41.33 -1.33
N ILE A 334 29.81 -41.46 -0.58
CA ILE A 334 28.68 -40.52 -0.58
C ILE A 334 28.67 -39.62 0.67
N SER A 335 29.77 -39.57 1.42
CA SER A 335 29.83 -38.83 2.69
C SER A 335 29.48 -37.35 2.53
N GLU A 336 30.10 -36.66 1.56
CA GLU A 336 29.85 -35.24 1.27
C GLU A 336 28.41 -34.99 0.77
N ARG A 337 27.87 -35.93 -0.01
CA ARG A 337 26.48 -35.89 -0.50
C ARG A 337 25.51 -36.02 0.67
N LYS A 338 25.74 -36.97 1.59
CA LYS A 338 24.90 -37.17 2.78
C LYS A 338 25.00 -35.99 3.75
N GLU A 339 26.17 -35.38 3.92
CA GLU A 339 26.34 -34.15 4.69
C GLU A 339 25.53 -32.99 4.07
N THR A 340 25.61 -32.83 2.76
CA THR A 340 24.84 -31.81 2.02
C THR A 340 23.33 -32.06 2.09
N GLU A 341 22.90 -33.31 1.93
CA GLU A 341 21.50 -33.71 2.05
C GLU A 341 20.95 -33.46 3.45
N ASN A 342 21.73 -33.78 4.49
CA ASN A 342 21.36 -33.51 5.88
C ASN A 342 21.32 -32.00 6.16
N MET A 343 22.26 -31.20 5.64
CA MET A 343 22.22 -29.74 5.74
C MET A 343 20.99 -29.14 5.05
N LEU A 344 20.67 -29.61 3.84
CA LEU A 344 19.47 -29.18 3.11
C LEU A 344 18.19 -29.57 3.84
N ARG A 345 18.10 -30.80 4.35
CA ARG A 345 16.96 -31.28 5.12
C ARG A 345 16.77 -30.49 6.41
N ARG A 346 17.86 -30.15 7.12
CA ARG A 346 17.81 -29.29 8.32
C ARG A 346 17.33 -27.89 7.99
N ARG A 347 17.82 -27.31 6.88
CA ARG A 347 17.33 -26.02 6.36
C ARG A 347 15.84 -26.09 6.01
N GLU A 348 15.38 -27.14 5.35
CA GLU A 348 13.97 -27.33 4.97
C GLU A 348 13.06 -27.45 6.21
N LEU A 349 13.46 -28.25 7.19
CA LEU A 349 12.74 -28.38 8.47
C LEU A 349 12.67 -27.03 9.20
N LEU A 350 13.79 -26.29 9.27
CA LEU A 350 13.83 -24.98 9.92
C LEU A 350 12.91 -23.97 9.20
N MET A 351 12.96 -23.91 7.87
CA MET A 351 12.08 -23.04 7.08
C MET A 351 10.61 -23.43 7.22
N SER A 352 10.30 -24.72 7.25
CA SER A 352 8.94 -25.22 7.48
C SER A 352 8.41 -24.82 8.86
N SER A 353 9.21 -25.01 9.92
CA SER A 353 8.86 -24.57 11.28
C SER A 353 8.65 -23.05 11.38
N ILE A 354 9.51 -22.26 10.71
CA ILE A 354 9.37 -20.79 10.66
C ILE A 354 8.11 -20.38 9.88
N SER A 355 7.80 -21.06 8.77
CA SER A 355 6.57 -20.80 8.01
C SER A 355 5.32 -21.14 8.82
N LEU A 356 5.31 -22.26 9.54
CA LEU A 356 4.21 -22.64 10.44
C LEU A 356 4.07 -21.64 11.59
N ALA A 357 5.18 -21.18 12.15
CA ALA A 357 5.20 -20.13 13.16
C ALA A 357 4.58 -18.81 12.64
N ALA A 358 4.94 -18.40 11.42
CA ALA A 358 4.33 -17.25 10.77
C ALA A 358 2.83 -17.43 10.57
N GLU A 359 2.37 -18.61 10.13
CA GLU A 359 0.95 -18.89 9.95
C GLU A 359 0.17 -18.82 11.29
N GLN A 360 0.71 -19.39 12.37
CA GLN A 360 0.08 -19.36 13.69
C GLN A 360 0.00 -17.94 14.26
N PHE A 361 1.09 -17.17 14.19
CA PHE A 361 1.12 -15.80 14.68
C PHE A 361 0.28 -14.83 13.84
N LEU A 362 0.14 -15.07 12.53
CA LEU A 362 -0.63 -14.20 11.63
C LEU A 362 -2.09 -14.66 11.47
N ARG A 363 -2.58 -15.69 12.14
CA ARG A 363 -4.01 -16.05 12.08
C ARG A 363 -4.76 -15.79 13.38
N GLU A 364 -4.10 -15.98 14.51
CA GLU A 364 -4.76 -15.93 15.80
C GLU A 364 -4.66 -14.54 16.42
N SER A 365 -5.75 -14.07 17.04
CA SER A 365 -5.82 -12.77 17.70
C SER A 365 -5.11 -12.73 19.06
N VAL A 366 -4.75 -13.89 19.62
CA VAL A 366 -4.06 -14.04 20.91
C VAL A 366 -2.75 -14.79 20.72
N TRP A 367 -1.88 -14.24 19.88
CA TRP A 367 -0.64 -14.85 19.44
C TRP A 367 0.36 -15.10 20.58
N GLU A 368 0.29 -14.32 21.68
CA GLU A 368 1.19 -14.44 22.84
C GLU A 368 1.10 -15.81 23.51
N GLN A 369 -0.08 -16.44 23.48
CA GLN A 369 -0.30 -17.78 24.05
C GLN A 369 0.40 -18.88 23.23
N ASN A 370 0.65 -18.63 21.95
CA ASN A 370 1.28 -19.58 21.05
C ASN A 370 2.81 -19.48 21.02
N ILE A 371 3.38 -18.43 21.61
CA ILE A 371 4.84 -18.18 21.61
C ILE A 371 5.61 -19.40 22.13
N PRO A 372 5.27 -20.03 23.28
CA PRO A 372 6.02 -21.20 23.76
C PRO A 372 6.04 -22.37 22.76
N SER A 373 4.90 -22.68 22.13
CA SER A 373 4.80 -23.76 21.13
C SER A 373 5.59 -23.45 19.86
N VAL A 374 5.63 -22.18 19.45
CA VAL A 374 6.42 -21.73 18.31
C VAL A 374 7.92 -21.82 18.62
N LEU A 375 8.34 -21.36 19.80
CA LEU A 375 9.74 -21.47 20.23
C LEU A 375 10.19 -22.93 20.30
N GLU A 376 9.31 -23.84 20.73
CA GLU A 376 9.56 -25.29 20.68
C GLU A 376 9.81 -25.79 19.25
N LYS A 377 8.92 -25.51 18.30
CA LYS A 377 9.07 -25.97 16.90
C LYS A 377 10.33 -25.41 16.24
N ILE A 378 10.63 -24.13 16.51
CA ILE A 378 11.83 -23.47 16.01
C ILE A 378 13.08 -24.08 16.65
N GLY A 379 13.07 -24.28 17.96
CA GLY A 379 14.19 -24.85 18.71
C GLY A 379 14.50 -26.31 18.32
N GLN A 380 13.46 -27.13 18.13
CA GLN A 380 13.59 -28.50 17.64
C GLN A 380 14.12 -28.54 16.20
N ALA A 381 13.62 -27.69 15.30
CA ALA A 381 14.06 -27.68 13.91
C ALA A 381 15.48 -27.10 13.72
N ALA A 382 15.85 -26.11 14.55
CA ALA A 382 17.22 -25.61 14.64
C ALA A 382 18.16 -26.61 15.33
N ASP A 383 17.60 -27.62 16.02
CA ASP A 383 18.26 -28.56 16.92
C ASP A 383 19.25 -27.82 17.83
N VAL A 384 18.68 -26.92 18.65
CA VAL A 384 19.39 -26.16 19.68
C VAL A 384 18.89 -26.57 21.07
N SER A 385 19.68 -26.25 22.10
CA SER A 385 19.36 -26.62 23.47
C SER A 385 18.25 -25.77 24.09
N ARG A 386 18.18 -24.47 23.72
CA ARG A 386 17.22 -23.51 24.27
C ARG A 386 17.02 -22.33 23.31
N VAL A 387 15.80 -21.78 23.29
CA VAL A 387 15.44 -20.56 22.57
C VAL A 387 14.71 -19.62 23.53
N SER A 388 15.13 -18.37 23.59
CA SER A 388 14.64 -17.39 24.56
C SER A 388 14.38 -16.04 23.90
N VAL A 389 13.31 -15.34 24.28
CA VAL A 389 12.96 -14.00 23.77
C VAL A 389 12.99 -12.99 24.90
N ALA A 390 13.77 -11.92 24.72
CA ALA A 390 13.84 -10.81 25.66
C ALA A 390 13.29 -9.52 25.05
N MET A 391 12.54 -8.75 25.83
CA MET A 391 11.98 -7.46 25.44
C MET A 391 12.77 -6.32 26.08
N ASN A 392 12.99 -5.26 25.29
CA ASN A 392 13.67 -4.05 25.71
C ASN A 392 12.68 -2.94 26.09
N TYR A 393 13.00 -2.18 27.12
CA TYR A 393 12.30 -0.95 27.48
C TYR A 393 13.29 0.07 28.06
N LEU A 394 12.90 1.34 28.02
CA LEU A 394 13.67 2.44 28.60
C LEU A 394 13.15 2.73 30.01
N ASP A 395 14.05 2.91 30.97
CA ASP A 395 13.71 3.46 32.29
C ASP A 395 13.54 5.01 32.24
N GLU A 396 13.18 5.62 33.37
CA GLU A 396 13.01 7.07 33.50
C GLU A 396 14.30 7.88 33.17
N ASN A 397 15.47 7.23 33.21
CA ASN A 397 16.76 7.84 32.92
C ASN A 397 17.28 7.51 31.50
N ASN A 398 16.42 6.98 30.61
CA ASN A 398 16.77 6.52 29.26
C ASN A 398 17.84 5.41 29.23
N VAL A 399 17.94 4.60 30.27
CA VAL A 399 18.78 3.38 30.26
C VAL A 399 17.98 2.24 29.62
N VAL A 400 18.61 1.51 28.70
CA VAL A 400 18.00 0.32 28.08
C VAL A 400 18.07 -0.85 29.05
N HIS A 401 16.91 -1.36 29.41
CA HIS A 401 16.75 -2.59 30.16
C HIS A 401 16.17 -3.69 29.29
N SER A 402 16.62 -4.92 29.49
CA SER A 402 16.09 -6.12 28.85
C SER A 402 15.51 -7.07 29.88
N SER A 403 14.34 -7.61 29.59
CA SER A 403 13.70 -8.65 30.42
C SER A 403 13.44 -9.89 29.59
N LEU A 404 13.86 -11.06 30.08
CA LEU A 404 13.46 -12.34 29.50
C LEU A 404 11.95 -12.53 29.66
N CYS A 405 11.24 -12.73 28.55
CA CYS A 405 9.78 -12.80 28.50
C CYS A 405 9.25 -14.18 28.15
N TYR A 406 9.93 -14.89 27.25
CA TYR A 406 9.51 -16.21 26.77
C TYR A 406 10.71 -17.13 26.59
N GLU A 407 10.49 -18.43 26.77
CA GLU A 407 11.54 -19.43 26.64
C GLU A 407 10.97 -20.80 26.29
N TRP A 408 11.74 -21.54 25.50
CA TRP A 408 11.66 -22.98 25.37
C TRP A 408 13.04 -23.59 25.62
N ALA A 409 13.12 -24.66 26.41
CA ALA A 409 14.34 -25.42 26.64
C ALA A 409 14.09 -26.91 26.34
N SER A 410 15.09 -27.58 25.78
CA SER A 410 15.09 -29.02 25.62
C SER A 410 15.07 -29.74 26.98
N LEU A 411 14.58 -30.98 27.02
CA LEU A 411 14.49 -31.78 28.26
C LEU A 411 15.84 -31.98 28.98
N THR A 412 16.95 -31.75 28.28
CA THR A 412 18.31 -31.95 28.79
C THR A 412 18.94 -30.71 29.41
N VAL A 413 18.27 -29.54 29.37
CA VAL A 413 18.81 -28.25 29.83
C VAL A 413 17.83 -27.55 30.76
N THR A 414 18.35 -26.85 31.77
CA THR A 414 17.52 -26.14 32.75
C THR A 414 16.95 -24.83 32.16
N PRO A 415 15.62 -24.63 32.20
CA PRO A 415 14.98 -23.36 31.83
C PRO A 415 15.45 -22.18 32.69
N GLN A 416 15.54 -20.99 32.13
CA GLN A 416 15.95 -19.74 32.78
C GLN A 416 14.83 -18.69 32.90
N LEU A 417 13.62 -18.97 32.41
CA LEU A 417 12.50 -18.02 32.44
C LEU A 417 12.16 -17.47 33.85
N ASP A 418 12.31 -18.32 34.87
CA ASP A 418 12.06 -17.96 36.28
C ASP A 418 13.27 -17.33 36.98
N ASN A 419 14.39 -17.17 36.28
CA ASN A 419 15.59 -16.56 36.83
C ASN A 419 15.40 -15.04 36.98
N LEU A 420 15.21 -14.58 38.21
CA LEU A 420 14.99 -13.18 38.55
C LEU A 420 16.15 -12.26 38.11
N SER A 421 17.38 -12.78 38.01
CA SER A 421 18.53 -12.00 37.53
C SER A 421 18.44 -11.59 36.06
N LEU A 422 17.49 -12.18 35.31
CA LEU A 422 17.24 -11.92 33.90
C LEU A 422 16.04 -11.02 33.65
N ARG A 423 15.43 -10.50 34.72
CA ARG A 423 14.38 -9.48 34.65
C ARG A 423 15.02 -8.12 34.84
N HIS A 424 14.65 -7.17 33.99
CA HIS A 424 15.05 -5.77 34.09
C HIS A 424 16.58 -5.57 34.05
N VAL A 425 17.31 -6.33 33.21
CA VAL A 425 18.77 -6.27 33.08
C VAL A 425 19.21 -4.99 32.38
N PRO A 426 19.95 -4.07 33.02
CA PRO A 426 20.49 -2.89 32.36
C PRO A 426 21.69 -3.27 31.48
N LEU A 427 21.52 -3.31 30.15
CA LEU A 427 22.49 -3.92 29.23
C LEU A 427 23.92 -3.40 29.42
N ARG A 428 24.14 -2.09 29.33
CA ARG A 428 25.48 -1.50 29.51
C ARG A 428 26.07 -1.73 30.90
N LYS A 429 25.28 -1.59 31.97
CA LYS A 429 25.76 -1.75 33.35
C LYS A 429 26.08 -3.21 33.68
N SER A 430 25.44 -4.15 33.01
CA SER A 430 25.68 -5.59 33.14
C SER A 430 26.79 -6.12 32.22
N GLY A 431 27.59 -5.25 31.59
CA GLY A 431 28.70 -5.65 30.73
C GLY A 431 28.31 -6.08 29.31
N LEU A 432 27.05 -5.88 28.92
CA LEU A 432 26.49 -6.19 27.60
C LEU A 432 26.37 -4.93 26.72
N GLY A 433 27.26 -3.94 26.88
CA GLY A 433 27.19 -2.70 26.08
C GLY A 433 27.29 -2.95 24.57
N ARG A 434 28.09 -3.94 24.14
CA ARG A 434 28.18 -4.36 22.74
C ARG A 434 26.84 -4.85 22.20
N TRP A 435 26.03 -5.51 23.03
CA TRP A 435 24.71 -5.98 22.63
C TRP A 435 23.79 -4.83 22.30
N GLU A 436 23.77 -3.81 23.15
CA GLU A 436 23.01 -2.58 22.89
C GLU A 436 23.48 -1.91 21.59
N ASP A 437 24.79 -1.77 21.37
CA ASP A 437 25.33 -1.10 20.18
C ASP A 437 25.04 -1.88 18.89
N TRP A 438 25.19 -3.21 18.90
CA TRP A 438 25.09 -4.04 17.68
C TRP A 438 23.66 -4.42 17.35
N LEU A 439 22.89 -4.92 18.34
CA LEU A 439 21.53 -5.40 18.10
C LEU A 439 20.60 -4.24 17.73
N SER A 440 20.79 -3.04 18.31
CA SER A 440 20.02 -1.85 17.93
C SER A 440 20.24 -1.39 16.49
N GLN A 441 21.37 -1.78 15.88
CA GLN A 441 21.70 -1.53 14.48
C GLN A 441 21.30 -2.67 13.53
N GLY A 442 20.67 -3.74 14.05
CA GLY A 442 20.30 -4.91 13.26
C GLY A 442 21.41 -5.95 13.07
N LEU A 443 22.54 -5.81 13.75
CA LEU A 443 23.63 -6.79 13.69
C LEU A 443 23.37 -7.97 14.63
N VAL A 444 23.83 -9.15 14.24
CA VAL A 444 23.72 -10.39 15.04
C VAL A 444 24.95 -10.55 15.92
N ILE A 445 24.77 -11.15 17.10
CA ILE A 445 25.85 -11.56 17.98
C ILE A 445 25.87 -13.08 18.05
N ASP A 446 26.90 -13.71 17.50
CA ASP A 446 27.05 -15.16 17.56
C ASP A 446 28.49 -15.57 17.92
N GLY A 447 28.63 -16.78 18.47
CA GLY A 447 29.94 -17.37 18.74
C GLY A 447 29.95 -18.36 19.90
N ILE A 448 31.13 -18.98 20.09
CA ILE A 448 31.41 -19.84 21.24
C ILE A 448 31.63 -18.95 22.46
N VAL A 449 30.93 -19.23 23.57
CA VAL A 449 30.91 -18.36 24.76
C VAL A 449 32.32 -18.06 25.27
N LYS A 450 33.21 -19.05 25.33
CA LYS A 450 34.61 -18.87 25.79
C LYS A 450 35.44 -17.89 24.95
N ASN A 451 35.00 -17.57 23.72
CA ASN A 451 35.67 -16.66 22.79
C ASN A 451 35.06 -15.25 22.82
N LEU A 452 33.94 -15.04 23.53
CA LEU A 452 33.30 -13.73 23.66
C LEU A 452 34.12 -12.77 24.56
N PRO A 453 33.86 -11.46 24.56
CA PRO A 453 34.45 -10.54 25.53
C PRO A 453 34.23 -11.00 26.98
N GLN A 454 35.21 -10.75 27.86
CA GLN A 454 35.17 -11.25 29.26
C GLN A 454 33.87 -10.87 30.00
N SER A 455 33.35 -9.66 29.80
CA SER A 455 32.10 -9.21 30.41
C SER A 455 30.87 -10.01 29.97
N GLU A 456 30.87 -10.52 28.74
CA GLU A 456 29.82 -11.40 28.21
C GLU A 456 30.01 -12.84 28.69
N GLN A 457 31.26 -13.31 28.81
CA GLN A 457 31.56 -14.61 29.44
C GLN A 457 31.04 -14.67 30.88
N ASP A 458 31.29 -13.61 31.66
CA ASP A 458 30.85 -13.52 33.05
C ASP A 458 29.31 -13.56 33.16
N PHE A 459 28.59 -12.98 32.18
CA PHE A 459 27.13 -13.03 32.11
C PHE A 459 26.57 -14.45 31.83
N TYR A 460 27.33 -15.29 31.13
CA TYR A 460 26.94 -16.67 30.77
C TYR A 460 27.48 -17.75 31.70
N LYS A 461 28.33 -17.39 32.67
CA LYS A 461 29.05 -18.31 33.56
C LYS A 461 28.15 -19.33 34.26
N ASP A 462 26.93 -18.92 34.63
CA ASP A 462 25.97 -19.74 35.38
C ASP A 462 24.81 -20.28 34.50
N ARG A 463 24.95 -20.26 33.17
CA ARG A 463 23.82 -20.45 32.22
C ARG A 463 23.95 -21.65 31.28
N GLU A 464 25.01 -22.45 31.46
CA GLU A 464 25.34 -23.68 30.72
C GLU A 464 25.50 -23.53 29.18
N SER A 465 25.31 -22.33 28.63
CA SER A 465 25.47 -22.05 27.20
C SER A 465 26.94 -22.17 26.81
N LEU A 466 27.22 -23.01 25.81
CA LEU A 466 28.56 -23.15 25.20
C LEU A 466 28.67 -22.32 23.92
N SER A 467 27.57 -22.12 23.21
CA SER A 467 27.52 -21.28 22.00
C SER A 467 26.19 -20.57 21.90
N ILE A 468 26.22 -19.32 21.42
CA ILE A 468 25.04 -18.46 21.36
C ILE A 468 24.89 -17.86 19.97
N ALA A 469 23.65 -17.62 19.56
CA ALA A 469 23.30 -16.71 18.47
C ALA A 469 22.15 -15.81 18.94
N VAL A 470 22.40 -14.51 18.94
CA VAL A 470 21.50 -13.47 19.47
C VAL A 470 21.12 -12.56 18.32
N VAL A 471 19.83 -12.52 18.03
CA VAL A 471 19.29 -11.90 16.83
C VAL A 471 18.28 -10.83 17.23
N PRO A 472 18.38 -9.60 16.70
CA PRO A 472 17.51 -8.51 17.10
C PRO A 472 16.09 -8.68 16.54
N ILE A 473 15.10 -8.31 17.34
CA ILE A 473 13.70 -8.23 16.94
C ILE A 473 13.35 -6.75 16.78
N PHE A 474 12.90 -6.38 15.58
CA PHE A 474 12.39 -5.04 15.28
C PHE A 474 10.88 -5.09 15.12
N VAL A 475 10.21 -4.12 15.74
CA VAL A 475 8.78 -3.86 15.53
C VAL A 475 8.69 -2.52 14.81
N ASP A 476 8.18 -2.54 13.59
CA ASP A 476 8.29 -1.46 12.59
C ASP A 476 9.76 -1.09 12.31
N PHE A 477 10.30 -0.11 13.05
CA PHE A 477 11.69 0.37 12.93
C PHE A 477 12.37 0.53 14.29
N ARG A 478 11.72 0.11 15.38
CA ARG A 478 12.25 0.24 16.73
C ARG A 478 12.78 -1.12 17.19
N TRP A 479 14.00 -1.12 17.71
CA TRP A 479 14.57 -2.31 18.34
C TRP A 479 13.76 -2.67 19.59
N TRP A 480 12.89 -3.65 19.44
CA TRP A 480 11.91 -4.05 20.46
C TRP A 480 12.51 -5.04 21.45
N GLY A 481 13.45 -5.88 21.00
CA GLY A 481 14.01 -6.95 21.80
C GLY A 481 14.99 -7.80 21.00
N PHE A 482 15.25 -9.02 21.46
CA PHE A 482 16.07 -9.99 20.75
C PHE A 482 15.66 -11.42 21.09
N ILE A 483 15.94 -12.34 20.17
CA ILE A 483 15.80 -13.78 20.36
C ILE A 483 17.20 -14.39 20.50
N VAL A 484 17.36 -15.32 21.43
CA VAL A 484 18.60 -16.01 21.76
C VAL A 484 18.44 -17.49 21.45
N PHE A 485 19.39 -18.04 20.72
CA PHE A 485 19.54 -19.47 20.47
C PHE A 485 20.78 -19.96 21.21
N ASP A 486 20.60 -20.83 22.19
CA ASP A 486 21.69 -21.41 22.99
C ASP A 486 21.94 -22.87 22.60
N GLU A 487 23.21 -23.27 22.47
CA GLU A 487 23.64 -24.66 22.46
C GLU A 487 24.47 -24.95 23.72
N CYS A 488 24.00 -25.91 24.53
CA CYS A 488 24.62 -26.29 25.80
C CYS A 488 25.32 -27.66 25.73
N ARG A 489 25.08 -28.44 24.67
CA ARG A 489 25.61 -29.82 24.55
C ARG A 489 27.06 -29.86 24.04
N TYR A 490 27.42 -28.97 23.11
CA TYR A 490 28.75 -28.90 22.49
C TYR A 490 29.05 -27.50 21.94
N GLU A 491 30.32 -27.21 21.68
CA GLU A 491 30.72 -25.96 21.01
C GLU A 491 30.30 -25.98 19.53
N ARG A 492 29.47 -25.02 19.13
CA ARG A 492 28.89 -24.91 17.79
C ARG A 492 29.28 -23.60 17.14
N ILE A 493 29.69 -23.69 15.87
CA ILE A 493 29.88 -22.53 15.00
C ILE A 493 28.64 -22.44 14.13
N TRP A 494 27.98 -21.29 14.12
CA TRP A 494 26.76 -21.07 13.35
C TRP A 494 27.10 -20.79 11.89
N SER A 495 26.39 -21.45 10.98
CA SER A 495 26.50 -21.17 9.54
C SER A 495 25.73 -19.89 9.19
N ALA A 496 26.15 -19.21 8.10
CA ALA A 496 25.43 -18.04 7.59
C ALA A 496 23.94 -18.35 7.30
N SER A 497 23.65 -19.55 6.78
CA SER A 497 22.27 -19.99 6.53
C SER A 497 21.43 -20.16 7.79
N GLU A 498 22.02 -20.55 8.93
CA GLU A 498 21.31 -20.66 10.20
C GLU A 498 21.02 -19.28 10.77
N LEU A 499 21.99 -18.36 10.72
CA LEU A 499 21.81 -16.99 11.18
C LEU A 499 20.74 -16.25 10.36
N GLU A 500 20.70 -16.44 9.03
CA GLU A 500 19.63 -15.92 8.17
C GLU A 500 18.25 -16.45 8.57
N ALA A 501 18.16 -17.75 8.90
CA ALA A 501 16.91 -18.36 9.34
C ALA A 501 16.47 -17.83 10.72
N PHE A 502 17.41 -17.64 11.65
CA PHE A 502 17.12 -17.04 12.96
C PHE A 502 16.67 -15.59 12.82
N TYR A 503 17.26 -14.83 11.89
CA TYR A 503 16.81 -13.48 11.54
C TYR A 503 15.39 -13.46 10.97
N LEU A 504 15.05 -14.41 10.11
CA LEU A 504 13.69 -14.56 9.60
C LEU A 504 12.69 -14.85 10.72
N ALA A 505 13.03 -15.75 11.65
CA ALA A 505 12.23 -16.02 12.83
C ALA A 505 12.00 -14.75 13.67
N ALA A 506 13.06 -13.98 13.96
CA ALA A 506 12.98 -12.72 14.69
C ALA A 506 12.07 -11.69 14.00
N ASN A 507 12.15 -11.57 12.67
CA ASN A 507 11.28 -10.68 11.90
C ASN A 507 9.80 -11.08 11.97
N ILE A 508 9.49 -12.38 11.97
CA ILE A 508 8.12 -12.87 12.11
C ILE A 508 7.54 -12.50 13.48
N PHE A 509 8.34 -12.64 14.55
CA PHE A 509 7.97 -12.16 15.88
C PHE A 509 7.70 -10.64 15.87
N GLY A 510 8.59 -9.86 15.26
CA GLY A 510 8.43 -8.42 15.11
C GLY A 510 7.16 -8.01 14.36
N ALA A 511 6.84 -8.73 13.27
CA ALA A 511 5.65 -8.50 12.45
C ALA A 511 4.35 -8.86 13.20
N ALA A 512 4.36 -9.95 13.97
CA ALA A 512 3.22 -10.36 14.80
C ALA A 512 2.89 -9.31 15.86
N GLU A 513 3.90 -8.82 16.59
CA GLU A 513 3.76 -7.75 17.58
C GLU A 513 3.31 -6.42 16.95
N ALA A 514 3.86 -6.04 15.78
CA ALA A 514 3.43 -4.85 15.05
C ALA A 514 1.94 -4.93 14.67
N ARG A 515 1.50 -6.10 14.20
CA ARG A 515 0.09 -6.35 13.90
C ARG A 515 -0.77 -6.26 15.15
N ALA A 516 -0.41 -6.95 16.23
CA ALA A 516 -1.18 -6.96 17.47
C ALA A 516 -1.37 -5.53 18.01
N ARG A 517 -0.32 -4.70 17.99
CA ARG A 517 -0.40 -3.27 18.33
C ARG A 517 -1.34 -2.50 17.42
N THR A 518 -1.29 -2.76 16.12
CA THR A 518 -2.14 -2.09 15.13
C THR A 518 -3.60 -2.48 15.31
N GLU A 519 -3.88 -3.76 15.53
CA GLU A 519 -5.23 -4.29 15.78
C GLU A 519 -5.81 -3.73 17.08
N GLN A 520 -5.02 -3.68 18.16
CA GLN A 520 -5.44 -3.07 19.41
C GLN A 520 -5.73 -1.57 19.26
N LYS A 521 -4.88 -0.82 18.54
CA LYS A 521 -5.13 0.60 18.21
C LYS A 521 -6.40 0.77 17.39
N LEU A 522 -6.64 -0.11 16.41
CA LEU A 522 -7.83 -0.08 15.56
C LEU A 522 -9.10 -0.36 16.39
N LEU A 523 -9.08 -1.38 17.25
CA LEU A 523 -10.19 -1.71 18.14
C LEU A 523 -10.51 -0.54 19.09
N ASN A 524 -9.48 0.08 19.68
CA ASN A 524 -9.67 1.28 20.50
C ASN A 524 -10.28 2.42 19.69
N ARG A 525 -9.79 2.67 18.46
CA ARG A 525 -10.33 3.71 17.58
C ARG A 525 -11.77 3.44 17.15
N GLN A 526 -12.12 2.18 16.88
CA GLN A 526 -13.47 1.75 16.53
C GLN A 526 -14.44 1.95 17.70
N ARG A 527 -14.03 1.62 18.94
CA ARG A 527 -14.80 1.90 20.15
C ARG A 527 -15.05 3.40 20.33
N THR A 528 -14.02 4.23 20.15
CA THR A 528 -14.16 5.70 20.20
C THR A 528 -15.16 6.22 19.17
N LEU A 529 -15.05 5.78 17.92
CA LEU A 529 -15.96 6.24 16.85
C LEU A 529 -17.40 5.79 17.09
N ALA A 530 -17.60 4.57 17.58
CA ALA A 530 -18.93 4.07 17.94
C ALA A 530 -19.60 4.94 19.01
N LEU A 531 -18.85 5.34 20.05
CA LEU A 531 -19.37 6.26 21.07
C LEU A 531 -19.77 7.62 20.46
N LEU A 532 -18.87 8.25 19.71
CA LEU A 532 -19.15 9.57 19.13
C LEU A 532 -20.38 9.52 18.22
N HIS A 533 -20.51 8.45 17.43
CA HIS A 533 -21.68 8.23 16.58
C HIS A 533 -22.95 8.04 17.41
N GLU A 534 -22.91 7.26 18.50
CA GLU A 534 -24.05 7.06 19.39
C GLU A 534 -24.50 8.38 20.05
N ILE A 535 -23.55 9.18 20.56
CA ILE A 535 -23.83 10.52 21.13
C ILE A 535 -24.51 11.41 20.10
N VAL A 536 -24.00 11.47 18.87
CA VAL A 536 -24.60 12.26 17.78
C VAL A 536 -26.00 11.75 17.44
N GLU A 537 -26.20 10.43 17.37
CA GLU A 537 -27.50 9.85 17.07
C GLU A 537 -28.55 10.18 18.13
N ILE A 538 -28.18 10.06 19.42
CA ILE A 538 -29.02 10.46 20.56
C ILE A 538 -29.38 11.94 20.45
N ALA A 539 -28.40 12.81 20.20
CA ALA A 539 -28.60 14.25 20.07
C ALA A 539 -29.48 14.66 18.86
N LEU A 540 -29.41 13.89 17.76
CA LEU A 540 -30.23 14.14 16.58
C LEU A 540 -31.69 13.74 16.81
N ARG A 541 -31.94 12.62 17.49
CA ARG A 541 -33.29 12.07 17.71
C ARG A 541 -34.03 12.68 18.91
N ALA A 542 -33.30 13.14 19.92
CA ALA A 542 -33.91 13.65 21.13
C ALA A 542 -34.76 14.90 20.84
N THR A 543 -35.91 14.98 21.51
CA THR A 543 -36.83 16.13 21.48
C THR A 543 -36.81 16.92 22.78
N ASP A 544 -36.24 16.34 23.84
CA ASP A 544 -36.07 16.94 25.17
C ASP A 544 -34.61 16.91 25.62
N ILE A 545 -34.14 18.05 26.13
CA ILE A 545 -32.75 18.25 26.57
C ILE A 545 -32.36 17.36 27.76
N LYS A 546 -33.29 17.08 28.70
CA LYS A 546 -33.03 16.26 29.88
C LYS A 546 -32.97 14.78 29.51
N GLU A 547 -33.84 14.32 28.61
CA GLU A 547 -33.80 12.95 28.10
C GLU A 547 -32.46 12.68 27.39
N MET A 548 -32.07 13.56 26.47
CA MET A 548 -30.76 13.50 25.80
C MET A 548 -29.62 13.47 26.82
N ALA A 549 -29.63 14.43 27.76
CA ALA A 549 -28.61 14.60 28.77
C ALA A 549 -28.41 13.34 29.62
N ASN A 550 -29.51 12.69 30.05
CA ASN A 550 -29.47 11.47 30.86
C ASN A 550 -28.83 10.30 30.11
N ILE A 551 -29.18 10.10 28.84
CA ILE A 551 -28.61 9.00 28.05
C ILE A 551 -27.12 9.25 27.80
N ILE A 552 -26.73 10.50 27.50
CA ILE A 552 -25.33 10.83 27.22
C ILE A 552 -24.44 10.66 28.46
N VAL A 553 -24.85 11.15 29.63
CA VAL A 553 -24.02 10.99 30.85
C VAL A 553 -23.88 9.53 31.27
N GLU A 554 -24.89 8.71 31.00
CA GLU A 554 -24.85 7.27 31.27
C GLU A 554 -23.84 6.57 30.36
N ARG A 555 -23.89 6.81 29.05
CA ARG A 555 -22.93 6.25 28.08
C ARG A 555 -21.50 6.72 28.30
N LEU A 556 -21.33 8.01 28.57
CA LEU A 556 -20.01 8.57 28.81
C LEU A 556 -19.41 8.04 30.11
N GLY A 557 -20.23 7.92 31.17
CA GLY A 557 -19.82 7.35 32.46
C GLY A 557 -19.41 5.87 32.36
N GLU A 558 -20.19 5.05 31.65
CA GLU A 558 -19.89 3.63 31.41
C GLU A 558 -18.58 3.45 30.64
N LEU A 559 -18.36 4.23 29.58
CA LEU A 559 -17.21 4.05 28.70
C LEU A 559 -15.87 4.31 29.40
N VAL A 560 -15.80 5.41 30.15
CA VAL A 560 -14.58 5.80 30.87
C VAL A 560 -14.51 5.15 32.26
N ASN A 561 -15.45 4.26 32.57
CA ASN A 561 -15.56 3.55 33.84
C ASN A 561 -15.51 4.53 35.04
N ALA A 562 -16.16 5.69 34.89
CA ALA A 562 -16.23 6.70 35.93
C ALA A 562 -17.20 6.26 37.03
N ASN A 563 -16.90 6.64 38.27
CA ASN A 563 -17.82 6.38 39.39
C ASN A 563 -19.03 7.33 39.35
N GLY A 564 -18.87 8.50 38.74
CA GLY A 564 -19.98 9.41 38.45
C GLY A 564 -19.68 10.32 37.27
N CYS A 565 -20.72 10.63 36.48
CA CYS A 565 -20.66 11.57 35.37
C CYS A 565 -21.80 12.58 35.52
N PHE A 566 -21.48 13.86 35.57
CA PHE A 566 -22.44 14.92 35.88
C PHE A 566 -22.45 15.96 34.78
N LEU A 567 -23.64 16.37 34.35
CA LEU A 567 -23.82 17.36 33.30
C LEU A 567 -24.58 18.56 33.84
N THR A 568 -24.04 19.74 33.56
CA THR A 568 -24.60 21.03 33.98
C THR A 568 -24.81 21.92 32.75
N THR A 569 -25.85 22.75 32.79
CA THR A 569 -25.99 23.91 31.91
C THR A 569 -25.50 25.16 32.63
N TRP A 570 -25.20 26.22 31.89
CA TRP A 570 -24.66 27.47 32.43
C TRP A 570 -25.54 28.66 32.08
N ASP A 571 -25.95 29.41 33.10
CA ASP A 571 -26.57 30.73 32.93
C ASP A 571 -25.48 31.81 33.03
N GLU A 572 -25.12 32.40 31.89
CA GLU A 572 -24.09 33.45 31.81
C GLU A 572 -24.51 34.74 32.53
N THR A 573 -25.82 35.04 32.60
CA THR A 573 -26.34 36.28 33.19
C THR A 573 -26.17 36.25 34.71
N ASN A 574 -26.55 35.14 35.32
CA ASN A 574 -26.52 34.97 36.77
C ASN A 574 -25.25 34.28 37.27
N LYS A 575 -24.43 33.73 36.36
CA LYS A 575 -23.24 32.91 36.64
C LYS A 575 -23.56 31.70 37.52
N ILE A 576 -24.63 30.99 37.18
CA ILE A 576 -25.13 29.85 37.95
C ILE A 576 -25.09 28.59 37.07
N PRO A 577 -24.43 27.51 37.53
CA PRO A 577 -24.54 26.22 36.87
C PRO A 577 -25.84 25.51 37.30
N THR A 578 -26.61 24.99 36.35
CA THR A 578 -27.84 24.25 36.62
C THR A 578 -27.62 22.76 36.31
N PRO A 579 -27.70 21.86 37.31
CA PRO A 579 -27.67 20.42 37.11
C PRO A 579 -28.78 19.93 36.18
N ILE A 580 -28.44 19.17 35.13
CA ILE A 580 -29.43 18.65 34.17
C ILE A 580 -29.49 17.12 34.10
N ALA A 581 -28.35 16.44 34.29
CA ALA A 581 -28.29 14.98 34.30
C ALA A 581 -27.10 14.47 35.11
N ALA A 582 -27.21 13.23 35.57
CA ALA A 582 -26.16 12.54 36.30
C ALA A 582 -26.18 11.03 36.04
N TYR A 583 -25.02 10.42 36.21
CA TYR A 583 -24.78 8.98 36.23
C TYR A 583 -23.99 8.63 37.50
N GLY A 584 -24.23 7.44 38.04
CA GLY A 584 -23.60 6.94 39.25
C GLY A 584 -24.45 7.12 40.52
N PRO A 585 -23.86 6.91 41.71
CA PRO A 585 -24.59 6.80 42.99
C PRO A 585 -25.43 8.01 43.38
N GLN A 586 -25.17 9.19 42.80
CA GLN A 586 -25.86 10.44 43.11
C GLN A 586 -26.88 10.87 42.05
N LYS A 587 -27.23 10.00 41.08
CA LYS A 587 -28.14 10.31 39.97
C LYS A 587 -29.48 10.90 40.44
N ASP A 588 -30.08 10.31 41.48
CA ASP A 588 -31.43 10.67 41.96
C ASP A 588 -31.49 12.02 42.69
N ILE A 589 -30.37 12.47 43.27
CA ILE A 589 -30.32 13.70 44.06
C ILE A 589 -29.72 14.87 43.28
N TYR A 590 -28.87 14.61 42.28
CA TYR A 590 -28.06 15.64 41.63
C TYR A 590 -28.89 16.73 40.94
N THR A 591 -29.96 16.36 40.24
CA THR A 591 -30.82 17.30 39.51
C THR A 591 -31.68 18.18 40.44
N SER A 592 -31.78 17.84 41.72
CA SER A 592 -32.51 18.62 42.73
C SER A 592 -31.64 19.64 43.47
N ILE A 593 -30.33 19.63 43.22
CA ILE A 593 -29.38 20.53 43.87
C ILE A 593 -29.58 21.96 43.35
N GLN A 594 -29.83 22.90 44.26
CA GLN A 594 -29.85 24.33 43.96
C GLN A 594 -28.47 24.95 44.23
N THR A 595 -27.91 25.56 43.20
CA THR A 595 -26.66 26.34 43.22
C THR A 595 -26.97 27.81 43.52
N LYS A 596 -26.16 28.45 44.37
CA LYS A 596 -26.26 29.90 44.62
C LYS A 596 -25.24 30.67 43.77
N PRO A 597 -25.57 31.90 43.32
CA PRO A 597 -24.59 32.76 42.66
C PRO A 597 -23.37 33.00 43.55
N GLY A 598 -22.17 32.76 43.01
CA GLY A 598 -20.89 32.94 43.71
C GLY A 598 -20.36 31.70 44.45
N GLU A 599 -21.06 30.57 44.43
CA GLU A 599 -20.51 29.29 44.90
C GLU A 599 -19.49 28.73 43.91
N ARG A 600 -18.29 28.40 44.41
CA ARG A 600 -17.22 27.84 43.57
C ARG A 600 -17.54 26.40 43.20
N THR A 601 -17.73 26.13 41.92
CA THR A 601 -18.06 24.80 41.37
C THR A 601 -17.02 24.34 40.34
N PHE A 602 -16.93 23.03 40.10
CA PHE A 602 -16.09 22.50 39.01
C PHE A 602 -16.52 23.04 37.64
N THR A 603 -17.83 23.24 37.43
CA THR A 603 -18.38 23.84 36.21
C THR A 603 -17.88 25.26 35.99
N GLU A 604 -17.93 26.11 37.02
CA GLU A 604 -17.41 27.47 36.90
C GLU A 604 -15.89 27.46 36.63
N MET A 605 -15.13 26.62 37.33
CA MET A 605 -13.68 26.53 37.19
C MET A 605 -13.26 26.14 35.76
N VAL A 606 -13.88 25.11 35.18
CA VAL A 606 -13.54 24.65 33.82
C VAL A 606 -13.99 25.65 32.75
N LEU A 607 -15.13 26.31 32.94
CA LEU A 607 -15.61 27.37 32.04
C LEU A 607 -14.79 28.66 32.12
N GLN A 608 -14.15 28.94 33.27
CA GLN A 608 -13.18 30.03 33.42
C GLN A 608 -11.84 29.69 32.75
N ALA A 609 -11.37 28.44 32.89
CA ALA A 609 -10.15 27.99 32.24
C ALA A 609 -10.29 27.94 30.71
N GLY A 610 -11.48 27.57 30.19
CA GLY A 610 -11.74 27.45 28.76
C GLY A 610 -11.16 26.19 28.11
N HIS A 611 -10.54 25.31 28.90
CA HIS A 611 -10.00 24.03 28.47
C HIS A 611 -10.23 22.98 29.56
N THR A 612 -10.06 21.70 29.21
CA THR A 612 -10.20 20.56 30.13
C THR A 612 -9.30 20.70 31.34
N LEU A 613 -9.83 20.36 32.52
CA LEU A 613 -9.08 20.34 33.78
C LEU A 613 -8.98 18.91 34.32
N VAL A 614 -7.74 18.46 34.51
CA VAL A 614 -7.40 17.18 35.16
C VAL A 614 -7.02 17.47 36.61
N ILE A 615 -7.74 16.86 37.54
CA ILE A 615 -7.56 17.07 38.97
C ILE A 615 -7.32 15.69 39.60
N GLU A 616 -6.06 15.36 39.85
CA GLU A 616 -5.68 14.04 40.39
C GLU A 616 -6.05 13.87 41.87
N ASP A 617 -6.13 14.97 42.61
CA ASP A 617 -6.47 15.02 44.04
C ASP A 617 -7.48 16.15 44.31
N ALA A 618 -8.76 15.80 44.21
CA ALA A 618 -9.87 16.71 44.44
C ALA A 618 -9.95 17.18 45.92
N ALA A 619 -9.38 16.43 46.87
CA ALA A 619 -9.38 16.79 48.28
C ALA A 619 -8.44 17.98 48.58
N LYS A 620 -7.42 18.22 47.74
CA LYS A 620 -6.53 19.39 47.85
C LYS A 620 -7.17 20.70 47.35
N GLN A 621 -8.27 20.64 46.60
CA GLN A 621 -9.00 21.83 46.20
C GLN A 621 -9.98 22.26 47.30
N ALA A 622 -9.45 22.96 48.31
CA ALA A 622 -10.26 23.54 49.37
C ALA A 622 -11.32 24.50 48.77
N ASN A 623 -12.58 24.34 49.24
CA ASN A 623 -13.73 25.22 48.98
C ASN A 623 -14.52 25.01 47.67
N ILE A 624 -14.56 23.81 47.10
CA ILE A 624 -15.52 23.51 46.01
C ILE A 624 -16.85 23.05 46.62
N HIS A 625 -17.90 23.85 46.42
CA HIS A 625 -19.26 23.47 46.81
C HIS A 625 -19.75 22.42 45.80
N GLN A 626 -20.39 21.34 46.28
CA GLN A 626 -20.93 20.23 45.47
C GLN A 626 -19.93 19.21 44.91
N SER A 627 -18.79 19.00 45.57
CA SER A 627 -18.00 17.77 45.30
C SER A 627 -18.80 16.54 45.72
N PRO A 628 -19.03 15.54 44.84
CA PRO A 628 -19.62 14.26 45.23
C PRO A 628 -18.82 13.62 46.37
N ALA A 629 -19.50 13.06 47.35
CA ALA A 629 -18.85 12.39 48.48
C ALA A 629 -17.97 11.24 47.94
N GLN A 630 -16.74 11.10 48.46
CA GLN A 630 -15.75 10.08 48.06
C GLN A 630 -15.05 10.29 46.70
N THR A 631 -15.01 11.51 46.17
CA THR A 631 -14.25 11.81 44.93
C THR A 631 -12.77 12.04 45.23
N GLN A 632 -11.88 11.29 44.58
CA GLN A 632 -10.43 11.46 44.65
C GLN A 632 -9.86 12.14 43.41
N SER A 633 -10.30 11.76 42.21
CA SER A 633 -9.85 12.39 40.96
C SER A 633 -11.04 12.88 40.11
N VAL A 634 -10.87 13.99 39.42
CA VAL A 634 -11.89 14.65 38.59
C VAL A 634 -11.33 15.00 37.21
N LEU A 635 -12.12 14.74 36.17
CA LEU A 635 -11.93 15.27 34.84
C LEU A 635 -13.10 16.19 34.51
N ALA A 636 -12.84 17.50 34.46
CA ALA A 636 -13.84 18.50 34.15
C ALA A 636 -13.67 18.99 32.71
N LEU A 637 -14.75 18.92 31.92
CA LEU A 637 -14.76 19.21 30.49
C LEU A 637 -15.69 20.40 30.22
N PRO A 638 -15.22 21.48 29.58
CA PRO A 638 -16.05 22.63 29.29
C PRO A 638 -16.96 22.36 28.09
N LEU A 639 -18.22 22.78 28.18
CA LEU A 639 -19.15 22.76 27.05
C LEU A 639 -19.20 24.16 26.45
N ILE A 640 -18.36 24.37 25.45
CA ILE A 640 -18.24 25.65 24.75
C ILE A 640 -18.44 25.40 23.25
N ALA A 641 -19.40 26.11 22.64
CA ALA A 641 -19.64 26.08 21.20
C ALA A 641 -19.62 27.52 20.66
N GLU A 642 -18.87 27.79 19.59
CA GLU A 642 -18.72 29.13 18.97
C GLU A 642 -18.46 30.28 19.97
N GLN A 643 -17.68 30.02 21.03
CA GLN A 643 -17.38 30.91 22.17
C GLN A 643 -18.50 31.10 23.21
N LYS A 644 -19.68 30.51 23.02
CA LYS A 644 -20.77 30.49 24.01
C LYS A 644 -20.50 29.43 25.07
N LYS A 645 -20.50 29.82 26.35
CA LYS A 645 -20.39 28.92 27.50
C LYS A 645 -21.74 28.29 27.80
N LEU A 646 -21.86 26.99 27.57
CA LEU A 646 -23.13 26.27 27.68
C LEU A 646 -23.24 25.45 28.97
N GLY A 647 -22.11 25.05 29.56
CA GLY A 647 -22.10 24.15 30.72
C GLY A 647 -20.79 23.40 30.91
N ALA A 648 -20.83 22.32 31.68
CA ALA A 648 -19.71 21.40 31.85
C ALA A 648 -20.16 19.96 32.06
N VAL A 649 -19.30 19.02 31.65
CA VAL A 649 -19.34 17.61 32.05
C VAL A 649 -18.26 17.37 33.10
N ILE A 650 -18.64 16.77 34.23
CA ILE A 650 -17.73 16.45 35.34
C ILE A 650 -17.70 14.93 35.53
N LEU A 651 -16.55 14.31 35.28
CA LEU A 651 -16.30 12.90 35.55
C LEU A 651 -15.55 12.75 36.87
N THR A 652 -15.97 11.79 37.69
CA THR A 652 -15.47 11.59 39.06
C THR A 652 -15.05 10.15 39.29
N PHE A 653 -13.94 9.99 40.02
CA PHE A 653 -13.35 8.70 40.35
C PHE A 653 -13.06 8.63 41.85
N HIS A 654 -13.40 7.50 42.48
CA HIS A 654 -13.24 7.29 43.93
C HIS A 654 -11.80 6.96 44.32
N GLN A 655 -11.00 6.47 43.38
CA GLN A 655 -9.58 6.18 43.57
C GLN A 655 -8.75 7.16 42.74
N SER A 656 -7.47 7.30 43.09
CA SER A 656 -6.49 8.05 42.29
C SER A 656 -6.46 7.48 40.87
N HIS A 657 -6.92 8.26 39.90
CA HIS A 657 -6.94 7.87 38.49
C HIS A 657 -5.96 8.74 37.70
N LYS A 658 -5.02 8.11 37.00
CA LYS A 658 -4.11 8.79 36.09
C LYS A 658 -4.68 8.76 34.69
N PHE A 659 -5.15 9.92 34.24
CA PHE A 659 -5.76 10.07 32.93
C PHE A 659 -4.71 9.96 31.82
N SER A 660 -4.99 9.10 30.84
CA SER A 660 -4.17 9.03 29.62
C SER A 660 -4.53 10.17 28.65
N SER A 661 -3.61 10.52 27.75
CA SER A 661 -3.89 11.51 26.69
C SER A 661 -5.05 11.09 25.79
N ASP A 662 -5.17 9.79 25.52
CA ASP A 662 -6.22 9.24 24.67
C ASP A 662 -7.59 9.34 25.35
N GLU A 663 -7.67 9.05 26.65
CA GLU A 663 -8.87 9.17 27.46
C GLU A 663 -9.38 10.62 27.52
N ILE A 664 -8.48 11.59 27.76
CA ILE A 664 -8.81 13.01 27.75
C ILE A 664 -9.36 13.43 26.38
N SER A 665 -8.69 13.03 25.29
CA SER A 665 -9.08 13.41 23.93
C SER A 665 -10.46 12.86 23.54
N ILE A 666 -10.81 11.65 23.97
CA ILE A 666 -12.14 11.05 23.73
C ILE A 666 -13.22 11.85 24.47
N CYS A 667 -12.97 12.17 25.74
CA CYS A 667 -13.86 12.97 26.57
C CYS A 667 -14.05 14.39 26.01
N GLU A 668 -12.98 15.01 25.51
CA GLU A 668 -13.03 16.33 24.86
C GLU A 668 -13.90 16.29 23.60
N GLN A 669 -13.72 15.30 22.74
CA GLN A 669 -14.54 15.12 21.53
C GLN A 669 -16.02 14.90 21.88
N ALA A 670 -16.30 14.07 22.88
CA ALA A 670 -17.66 13.88 23.38
C ALA A 670 -18.23 15.21 23.94
N SER A 671 -17.47 15.95 24.73
CA SER A 671 -17.90 17.23 25.32
C SER A 671 -18.23 18.28 24.24
N ALA A 672 -17.46 18.35 23.16
CA ALA A 672 -17.73 19.27 22.05
C ALA A 672 -19.05 18.93 21.34
N LEU A 673 -19.33 17.64 21.12
CA LEU A 673 -20.59 17.18 20.53
C LEU A 673 -21.79 17.46 21.46
N ILE A 674 -21.60 17.30 22.77
CA ILE A 674 -22.61 17.64 23.77
C ILE A 674 -22.88 19.16 23.73
N ALA A 675 -21.85 19.98 23.68
CA ALA A 675 -21.97 21.44 23.59
C ALA A 675 -22.79 21.85 22.35
N LEU A 676 -22.44 21.33 21.17
CA LEU A 676 -23.19 21.55 19.93
C LEU A 676 -24.66 21.12 20.04
N SER A 677 -24.92 20.01 20.72
CA SER A 677 -26.28 19.49 20.91
C SER A 677 -27.09 20.41 21.83
N LEU A 678 -26.51 20.87 22.93
CA LEU A 678 -27.15 21.84 23.84
C LEU A 678 -27.42 23.17 23.14
N GLU A 679 -26.50 23.65 22.30
CA GLU A 679 -26.68 24.86 21.50
C GLU A 679 -27.87 24.73 20.53
N LYS A 680 -27.95 23.60 19.80
CA LYS A 680 -29.10 23.29 18.94
C LYS A 680 -30.41 23.34 19.73
N PHE A 681 -30.48 22.72 20.91
CA PHE A 681 -31.70 22.72 21.73
C PHE A 681 -32.10 24.14 22.16
N GLN A 682 -31.15 24.95 22.63
CA GLN A 682 -31.40 26.35 22.98
C GLN A 682 -31.91 27.15 21.76
N ALA A 683 -31.27 26.99 20.60
CA ALA A 683 -31.66 27.69 19.37
C ALA A 683 -33.07 27.29 18.88
N VAL A 684 -33.42 26.00 18.98
CA VAL A 684 -34.76 25.50 18.63
C VAL A 684 -35.82 26.09 19.56
N GLU A 685 -35.56 26.14 20.86
CA GLU A 685 -36.53 26.65 21.84
C GLU A 685 -36.74 28.16 21.69
N GLU A 686 -35.66 28.93 21.47
CA GLU A 686 -35.74 30.35 21.14
C GLU A 686 -36.50 30.61 19.83
N ALA A 687 -36.34 29.75 18.82
CA ALA A 687 -37.08 29.83 17.57
C ALA A 687 -38.58 29.54 17.78
N LYS A 688 -38.94 28.52 18.57
CA LYS A 688 -40.34 28.22 18.93
C LYS A 688 -40.98 29.38 19.68
N HIS A 689 -40.31 29.94 20.68
CA HIS A 689 -40.82 31.09 21.44
C HIS A 689 -41.07 32.30 20.53
N ARG A 690 -40.16 32.59 19.59
CA ARG A 690 -40.35 33.63 18.57
C ARG A 690 -41.53 33.33 17.65
N ALA A 691 -41.67 32.10 17.18
CA ALA A 691 -42.75 31.69 16.28
C ALA A 691 -44.13 31.81 16.94
N VAL A 692 -44.28 31.35 18.20
CA VAL A 692 -45.53 31.47 18.96
C VAL A 692 -45.90 32.94 19.17
N LYS A 693 -44.94 33.80 19.54
CA LYS A 693 -45.16 35.24 19.68
C LYS A 693 -45.63 35.86 18.36
N SER A 694 -45.00 35.50 17.24
CA SER A 694 -45.37 35.98 15.90
C SER A 694 -46.76 35.52 15.45
N GLU A 695 -47.12 34.26 15.70
CA GLU A 695 -48.44 33.72 15.31
C GLU A 695 -49.57 34.35 16.12
N ASN A 696 -49.35 34.59 17.42
CA ASN A 696 -50.33 35.29 18.26
C ASN A 696 -50.59 36.72 17.75
N LEU A 697 -49.53 37.44 17.37
CA LEU A 697 -49.66 38.77 16.75
C LEU A 697 -50.40 38.70 15.41
N ARG A 698 -50.08 37.72 14.56
CA ARG A 698 -50.72 37.54 13.25
C ARG A 698 -52.23 37.23 13.39
N LYS A 699 -52.62 36.38 14.32
CA LYS A 699 -54.03 36.04 14.60
C LYS A 699 -54.83 37.27 15.07
N ALA A 700 -54.26 38.05 15.98
CA ALA A 700 -54.87 39.31 16.43
C ALA A 700 -55.09 40.26 15.25
N SER A 701 -54.07 40.43 14.39
CA SER A 701 -54.14 41.30 13.21
C SER A 701 -55.18 40.86 12.17
N ALA A 702 -55.36 39.54 11.97
CA ALA A 702 -56.32 39.01 11.00
C ALA A 702 -57.78 39.20 11.45
N ALA A 703 -58.09 38.94 12.73
CA ALA A 703 -59.44 39.11 13.27
C ALA A 703 -59.94 40.56 13.21
N ILE A 704 -59.02 41.53 13.27
CA ILE A 704 -59.32 42.96 13.19
C ILE A 704 -59.65 43.37 11.75
N SER A 705 -58.99 42.79 10.74
CA SER A 705 -59.17 43.14 9.33
C SER A 705 -60.50 42.67 8.72
N GLU A 706 -61.20 41.71 9.35
CA GLU A 706 -62.51 41.21 8.90
C GLU A 706 -63.70 42.10 9.31
N THR A 707 -63.49 43.12 10.14
CA THR A 707 -64.58 43.99 10.63
C THR A 707 -64.85 45.12 9.63
N LEU A 708 -65.99 45.08 8.93
CA LEU A 708 -66.38 46.07 7.92
C LEU A 708 -66.93 47.39 8.49
N GLU A 709 -67.28 47.44 9.78
CA GLU A 709 -67.76 48.66 10.44
C GLU A 709 -66.65 49.34 11.26
N PRO A 710 -66.23 50.57 10.90
CA PRO A 710 -65.09 51.26 11.52
C PRO A 710 -65.23 51.39 13.04
N ASP A 711 -66.42 51.75 13.50
CA ASP A 711 -66.69 52.00 14.92
C ASP A 711 -66.54 50.71 15.76
N GLN A 712 -67.01 49.58 15.22
CA GLN A 712 -66.87 48.28 15.86
C GLN A 712 -65.41 47.81 15.85
N ALA A 713 -64.69 48.07 14.76
CA ALA A 713 -63.28 47.72 14.64
C ALA A 713 -62.44 48.50 15.67
N ILE A 714 -62.65 49.82 15.78
CA ILE A 714 -61.96 50.66 16.76
C ILE A 714 -62.23 50.17 18.18
N ALA A 715 -63.48 49.91 18.53
CA ALA A 715 -63.84 49.43 19.87
C ALA A 715 -63.13 48.11 20.22
N ARG A 716 -63.08 47.15 19.29
CA ARG A 716 -62.38 45.87 19.48
C ARG A 716 -60.88 46.02 19.60
N ILE A 717 -60.27 46.89 18.78
CA ILE A 717 -58.83 47.16 18.84
C ILE A 717 -58.45 47.75 20.21
N LEU A 718 -59.24 48.70 20.71
CA LEU A 718 -59.03 49.29 22.02
C LEU A 718 -59.20 48.24 23.14
N GLU A 719 -60.20 47.36 23.05
CA GLU A 719 -60.37 46.25 23.99
C GLU A 719 -59.14 45.32 24.04
N GLN A 720 -58.56 44.98 22.87
CA GLN A 720 -57.34 44.18 22.79
C GLN A 720 -56.11 44.92 23.30
N LEU A 721 -56.00 46.22 23.01
CA LEU A 721 -54.94 47.07 23.53
C LEU A 721 -54.94 47.07 25.06
N LYS A 722 -56.11 47.07 25.71
CA LYS A 722 -56.24 47.07 27.17
C LYS A 722 -55.69 45.80 27.82
N LEU A 723 -55.60 44.69 27.08
CA LEU A 723 -55.03 43.43 27.58
C LEU A 723 -53.50 43.47 27.67
N VAL A 724 -52.84 44.35 26.90
CA VAL A 724 -51.38 44.44 26.82
C VAL A 724 -50.83 45.73 27.44
N ILE A 725 -51.60 46.82 27.40
CA ILE A 725 -51.26 48.10 28.02
C ILE A 725 -52.44 48.50 28.93
N PRO A 726 -52.27 48.46 30.27
CA PRO A 726 -53.31 48.91 31.19
C PRO A 726 -53.54 50.43 31.04
N TYR A 727 -54.77 50.82 30.67
CA TYR A 727 -55.17 52.23 30.56
C TYR A 727 -56.57 52.47 31.14
N ASP A 728 -56.86 53.72 31.51
CA ASP A 728 -58.15 54.14 32.05
C ASP A 728 -59.11 54.52 30.92
N SER A 729 -58.69 55.43 30.03
CA SER A 729 -59.37 55.75 28.77
C SER A 729 -58.42 55.75 27.57
N ALA A 730 -58.95 55.52 26.38
CA ALA A 730 -58.20 55.63 25.14
C ALA A 730 -59.12 56.09 24.00
N SER A 731 -58.62 56.92 23.10
CA SER A 731 -59.36 57.48 21.97
C SER A 731 -58.59 57.41 20.66
N VAL A 732 -59.32 57.16 19.57
CA VAL A 732 -58.82 57.24 18.20
C VAL A 732 -59.29 58.55 17.60
N GLN A 733 -58.37 59.31 17.03
CA GLN A 733 -58.59 60.66 16.52
C GLN A 733 -58.14 60.75 15.07
N LEU A 734 -58.96 61.35 14.19
CA LEU A 734 -58.66 61.54 12.78
C LEU A 734 -58.50 63.02 12.42
N ILE A 735 -57.61 63.31 11.48
CA ILE A 735 -57.36 64.67 10.99
C ILE A 735 -58.44 65.05 9.98
N GLU A 736 -59.20 66.10 10.28
CA GLU A 736 -60.22 66.72 9.43
C GLU A 736 -60.03 68.24 9.44
N ASN A 737 -59.82 68.88 8.28
CA ASN A 737 -59.77 70.35 8.15
C ASN A 737 -58.84 71.07 9.16
N ASN A 738 -57.59 70.58 9.33
CA ASN A 738 -56.63 71.08 10.33
C ASN A 738 -57.07 70.94 11.80
N GLU A 739 -57.98 70.02 12.09
CA GLU A 739 -58.36 69.65 13.45
C GLU A 739 -58.32 68.13 13.62
N LEU A 740 -58.06 67.63 14.84
CA LEU A 740 -58.28 66.23 15.19
C LEU A 740 -59.68 66.07 15.77
N LYS A 741 -60.48 65.22 15.15
CA LYS A 741 -61.78 64.80 15.66
C LYS A 741 -61.67 63.42 16.29
N ILE A 742 -62.27 63.23 17.47
CA ILE A 742 -62.38 61.89 18.06
C ILE A 742 -63.41 61.07 17.29
N VAL A 743 -63.01 59.90 16.79
CA VAL A 743 -63.87 59.00 15.98
C VAL A 743 -64.19 57.69 16.70
N GLY A 744 -63.52 57.39 17.80
CA GLY A 744 -63.85 56.26 18.65
C GLY A 744 -63.12 56.34 19.99
N GLY A 745 -63.64 55.66 21.00
CA GLY A 745 -63.05 55.69 22.33
C GLY A 745 -63.52 54.56 23.24
N SER A 746 -62.72 54.29 24.27
CA SER A 746 -62.96 53.28 25.30
C SER A 746 -62.62 53.87 26.67
N GLY A 747 -63.44 53.56 27.69
CA GLY A 747 -63.21 54.04 29.06
C GLY A 747 -63.78 55.42 29.40
N PHE A 748 -64.64 56.00 28.55
CA PHE A 748 -65.30 57.30 28.80
C PHE A 748 -66.74 57.14 29.31
N GLU A 749 -67.14 57.87 30.37
CA GLU A 749 -68.51 57.83 30.91
C GLU A 749 -69.55 58.42 29.94
N MET A 750 -69.19 59.49 29.23
CA MET A 750 -70.07 60.18 28.26
C MET A 750 -69.46 60.15 26.85
N LEU A 751 -69.29 58.95 26.27
CA LEU A 751 -68.63 58.76 24.97
C LEU A 751 -69.21 59.65 23.85
N LYS A 752 -70.53 59.91 23.84
CA LYS A 752 -71.16 60.77 22.82
C LYS A 752 -70.68 62.21 22.85
N GLU A 753 -70.39 62.77 24.02
CA GLU A 753 -69.86 64.13 24.15
C GLU A 753 -68.40 64.18 23.72
N VAL A 754 -67.63 63.13 24.04
CA VAL A 754 -66.23 62.98 23.66
C VAL A 754 -66.07 62.89 22.13
N LEU A 755 -66.99 62.22 21.42
CA LEU A 755 -66.97 62.11 19.95
C LEU A 755 -67.18 63.45 19.22
N GLU A 756 -67.73 64.46 19.89
CA GLU A 756 -67.89 65.81 19.33
C GLU A 756 -66.66 66.70 19.57
N MET A 757 -65.68 66.23 20.35
CA MET A 757 -64.47 66.99 20.62
C MET A 757 -63.60 67.14 19.38
N ARG A 758 -63.10 68.37 19.19
CA ARG A 758 -62.15 68.73 18.14
C ARG A 758 -60.95 69.45 18.74
N PHE A 759 -59.77 69.16 18.22
CA PHE A 759 -58.52 69.78 18.67
C PHE A 759 -57.81 70.44 17.50
N PRO A 760 -57.51 71.75 17.54
CA PRO A 760 -56.83 72.44 16.44
C PRO A 760 -55.39 71.94 16.26
N ILE A 761 -54.95 71.87 15.00
CA ILE A 761 -53.57 71.59 14.59
C ILE A 761 -53.12 72.66 13.58
N PRO A 762 -52.08 73.47 13.89
CA PRO A 762 -51.35 73.48 15.16
C PRO A 762 -52.17 74.09 16.29
N GLY A 763 -52.04 73.56 17.50
CA GLY A 763 -52.71 74.06 18.69
C GLY A 763 -51.93 73.81 19.98
N ASN A 764 -52.33 74.45 21.09
CA ASN A 764 -51.70 74.24 22.40
C ASN A 764 -52.23 72.95 23.08
N ASN A 765 -51.91 71.80 22.50
CA ASN A 765 -52.32 70.48 22.96
C ASN A 765 -51.23 69.43 22.67
N PRO A 766 -51.18 68.31 23.41
CA PRO A 766 -50.18 67.27 23.18
C PRO A 766 -50.33 66.57 21.82
N ASN A 767 -51.53 66.60 21.24
CA ASN A 767 -51.85 65.98 19.95
C ASN A 767 -51.03 66.58 18.80
N THR A 768 -50.82 67.91 18.82
CA THR A 768 -50.03 68.63 17.80
C THR A 768 -48.61 68.09 17.70
N VAL A 769 -47.99 67.74 18.84
CA VAL A 769 -46.62 67.20 18.87
C VAL A 769 -46.54 65.85 18.16
N VAL A 770 -47.51 64.96 18.37
CA VAL A 770 -47.53 63.64 17.74
C VAL A 770 -47.69 63.76 16.22
N VAL A 771 -48.59 64.65 15.77
CA VAL A 771 -48.83 64.88 14.33
C VAL A 771 -47.63 65.53 13.65
N GLU A 772 -46.98 66.53 14.26
CA GLU A 772 -45.82 67.22 13.67
C GLU A 772 -44.55 66.37 13.68
N THR A 773 -44.32 65.58 14.74
CA THR A 773 -43.10 64.77 14.87
C THR A 773 -43.22 63.40 14.20
N ASN A 774 -44.44 62.95 13.93
CA ASN A 774 -44.76 61.61 13.45
C ASN A 774 -44.14 60.50 14.32
N ARG A 775 -44.08 60.72 15.64
CA ARG A 775 -43.50 59.80 16.63
C ARG A 775 -44.39 59.68 17.88
N PRO A 776 -44.31 58.55 18.60
CA PRO A 776 -44.92 58.44 19.93
C PRO A 776 -44.49 59.57 20.86
N TYR A 777 -45.42 60.05 21.68
CA TYR A 777 -45.16 61.07 22.70
C TYR A 777 -45.70 60.64 24.05
N ILE A 778 -44.79 60.40 24.99
CA ILE A 778 -45.10 60.01 26.38
C ILE A 778 -45.04 61.25 27.27
N LEU A 779 -46.08 61.44 28.08
CA LEU A 779 -46.17 62.47 29.11
C LEU A 779 -46.43 61.83 30.48
N GLY A 780 -45.45 61.92 31.37
CA GLY A 780 -45.54 61.42 32.73
C GLY A 780 -46.60 62.13 33.60
N ASP A 781 -46.75 63.45 33.45
CA ASP A 781 -47.93 64.19 33.92
C ASP A 781 -48.34 65.27 32.89
N VAL A 782 -49.44 65.07 32.19
CA VAL A 782 -49.92 65.96 31.11
C VAL A 782 -50.35 67.34 31.62
N ARG A 783 -50.84 67.43 32.86
CA ARG A 783 -51.35 68.67 33.47
C ARG A 783 -50.23 69.61 33.88
N SER A 784 -49.01 69.11 33.99
CA SER A 784 -47.82 69.95 34.23
C SER A 784 -47.58 70.92 33.06
N LYS A 785 -47.93 70.51 31.84
CA LYS A 785 -47.60 71.21 30.60
C LYS A 785 -48.82 71.84 29.91
N TYR A 786 -49.99 71.20 29.99
CA TYR A 786 -51.20 71.65 29.28
C TYR A 786 -52.35 71.96 30.25
N ASN A 787 -52.81 73.22 30.26
CA ASN A 787 -53.84 73.69 31.20
C ASN A 787 -55.23 73.07 30.95
N ALA A 788 -55.55 72.69 29.72
CA ALA A 788 -56.84 72.09 29.36
C ALA A 788 -57.14 70.77 30.11
N PHE A 789 -56.10 70.06 30.57
CA PHE A 789 -56.23 68.84 31.37
C PHE A 789 -56.47 69.13 32.87
N ARG A 790 -56.50 70.41 33.28
CA ARG A 790 -56.85 70.83 34.66
C ARG A 790 -58.34 71.17 34.82
N GLU A 791 -59.09 71.21 33.72
CA GLU A 791 -60.53 71.47 33.73
C GLU A 791 -61.31 70.25 34.25
N LEU A 792 -62.43 70.48 34.96
CA LEU A 792 -63.19 69.45 35.70
C LEU A 792 -63.48 68.17 34.89
N GLN A 793 -63.70 68.28 33.59
CA GLN A 793 -64.01 67.15 32.70
C GLN A 793 -62.79 66.24 32.42
N ASN A 794 -61.56 66.77 32.52
CA ASN A 794 -60.32 66.07 32.16
C ASN A 794 -59.33 65.89 33.33
N GLN A 795 -59.70 66.34 34.54
CA GLN A 795 -58.83 66.31 35.73
C GLN A 795 -58.31 64.93 36.12
N HIS A 796 -59.03 63.88 35.72
CA HIS A 796 -58.69 62.49 36.00
C HIS A 796 -57.52 61.97 35.15
N ILE A 797 -57.08 62.70 34.11
CA ILE A 797 -55.95 62.29 33.26
C ILE A 797 -54.64 62.83 33.86
N HIS A 798 -53.81 61.93 34.37
CA HIS A 798 -52.47 62.26 34.87
C HIS A 798 -51.41 61.99 33.81
N SER A 799 -51.23 60.75 33.34
CA SER A 799 -50.29 60.43 32.27
C SER A 799 -50.99 60.20 30.94
N TRP A 800 -50.28 60.49 29.85
CA TRP A 800 -50.81 60.47 28.49
C TRP A 800 -49.78 59.91 27.52
N LEU A 801 -50.20 59.02 26.63
CA LEU A 801 -49.41 58.47 25.54
C LEU A 801 -50.18 58.69 24.23
N GLY A 802 -49.60 59.46 23.31
CA GLY A 802 -50.10 59.60 21.96
C GLY A 802 -49.20 58.89 20.97
N VAL A 803 -49.78 58.08 20.08
CA VAL A 803 -49.06 57.40 19.00
C VAL A 803 -49.72 57.74 17.65
N PRO A 804 -48.93 58.02 16.59
CA PRO A 804 -49.48 58.43 15.31
C PRO A 804 -50.18 57.27 14.59
N LEU A 805 -51.28 57.56 13.90
CA LEU A 805 -51.90 56.68 12.92
C LEU A 805 -51.29 56.99 11.56
N ILE A 806 -50.46 56.10 11.02
CA ILE A 806 -49.72 56.34 9.78
C ILE A 806 -50.30 55.46 8.66
N ALA A 807 -50.71 56.08 7.56
CA ALA A 807 -51.10 55.40 6.34
C ALA A 807 -50.36 56.03 5.15
N GLN A 808 -49.74 55.20 4.29
CA GLN A 808 -48.97 55.64 3.12
C GLN A 808 -47.96 56.78 3.46
N ASP A 809 -47.18 56.59 4.54
CA ASP A 809 -46.19 57.54 5.06
C ASP A 809 -46.76 58.91 5.50
N LYS A 810 -48.08 59.03 5.65
CA LYS A 810 -48.74 60.24 6.18
C LYS A 810 -49.47 59.93 7.48
N THR A 811 -49.33 60.83 8.46
CA THR A 811 -50.13 60.79 9.68
C THR A 811 -51.56 61.18 9.33
N ILE A 812 -52.50 60.24 9.45
CA ILE A 812 -53.94 60.48 9.21
C ILE A 812 -54.69 60.78 10.51
N GLY A 813 -54.04 60.61 11.65
CA GLY A 813 -54.65 60.73 12.97
C GLY A 813 -53.69 60.30 14.08
N LEU A 814 -54.23 60.07 15.27
CA LEU A 814 -53.48 59.49 16.39
C LEU A 814 -54.38 58.61 17.28
N LEU A 815 -53.74 57.72 18.02
CA LEU A 815 -54.33 57.00 19.15
C LEU A 815 -53.79 57.64 20.43
N ALA A 816 -54.69 58.13 21.29
CA ALA A 816 -54.38 58.70 22.59
C ALA A 816 -54.78 57.71 23.68
N ILE A 817 -53.90 57.50 24.65
CA ILE A 817 -54.07 56.57 25.77
C ILE A 817 -53.81 57.32 27.07
N ASP A 818 -54.75 57.21 28.00
CA ASP A 818 -54.82 58.03 29.20
C ASP A 818 -54.72 57.15 30.46
N SER A 819 -54.06 57.66 31.50
CA SER A 819 -54.09 57.06 32.83
C SER A 819 -54.21 58.11 33.93
N SER A 820 -54.98 57.76 34.97
CA SER A 820 -55.16 58.50 36.22
C SER A 820 -53.96 58.45 37.16
N LYS A 821 -52.96 57.64 36.85
CA LYS A 821 -51.68 57.61 37.56
C LYS A 821 -50.61 58.36 36.78
N PRO A 822 -49.71 59.10 37.44
CA PRO A 822 -48.55 59.70 36.77
C PRO A 822 -47.52 58.61 36.40
N ASN A 823 -46.79 58.83 35.30
CA ASN A 823 -45.74 57.94 34.76
C ASN A 823 -46.18 56.49 34.47
N SER A 824 -47.41 56.29 33.98
CA SER A 824 -47.94 54.95 33.72
C SER A 824 -47.38 54.25 32.47
N PHE A 825 -46.77 54.99 31.54
CA PHE A 825 -46.38 54.47 30.23
C PHE A 825 -44.86 54.51 30.02
N THR A 826 -44.33 53.45 29.42
CA THR A 826 -42.92 53.24 29.07
C THR A 826 -42.69 53.31 27.56
N GLU A 827 -41.42 53.29 27.14
CA GLU A 827 -41.04 53.15 25.73
C GLU A 827 -41.49 51.81 25.11
N GLU A 828 -41.57 50.74 25.91
CA GLU A 828 -42.09 49.45 25.44
C GLU A 828 -43.60 49.55 25.17
N ASP A 829 -44.35 50.24 26.04
CA ASP A 829 -45.77 50.52 25.84
C ASP A 829 -46.00 51.37 24.59
N ALA A 830 -45.16 52.37 24.33
CA ALA A 830 -45.23 53.19 23.12
C ALA A 830 -45.00 52.35 21.84
N ASN A 831 -44.02 51.44 21.85
CA ASN A 831 -43.76 50.54 20.71
C ASN A 831 -44.92 49.56 20.48
N LEU A 832 -45.50 49.01 21.55
CA LEU A 832 -46.67 48.16 21.47
C LEU A 832 -47.88 48.94 20.93
N ALA A 833 -48.19 50.11 21.49
CA ALA A 833 -49.29 50.97 21.07
C ALA A 833 -49.17 51.38 19.60
N LEU A 834 -47.96 51.61 19.08
CA LEU A 834 -47.72 51.92 17.66
C LEU A 834 -48.14 50.77 16.73
N ILE A 835 -47.99 49.50 17.15
CA ILE A 835 -48.45 48.34 16.37
C ILE A 835 -49.98 48.37 16.21
N PHE A 836 -50.71 48.66 17.28
CA PHE A 836 -52.16 48.78 17.26
C PHE A 836 -52.61 50.02 16.47
N ALA A 837 -51.91 51.15 16.63
CA ALA A 837 -52.15 52.38 15.89
C ALA A 837 -52.05 52.15 14.37
N ASN A 838 -51.03 51.43 13.91
CA ASN A 838 -50.91 51.07 12.49
C ASN A 838 -52.09 50.22 12.00
N GLN A 839 -52.62 49.31 12.81
CA GLN A 839 -53.80 48.53 12.44
C GLN A 839 -55.06 49.40 12.34
N VAL A 840 -55.27 50.31 13.29
CA VAL A 840 -56.37 51.30 13.23
C VAL A 840 -56.25 52.15 11.97
N ALA A 841 -55.03 52.60 11.63
CA ALA A 841 -54.78 53.38 10.43
C ALA A 841 -55.18 52.64 9.15
N VAL A 842 -54.86 51.35 9.05
CA VAL A 842 -55.24 50.50 7.89
C VAL A 842 -56.76 50.36 7.78
N VAL A 843 -57.48 50.11 8.89
CA VAL A 843 -58.94 49.96 8.87
C VAL A 843 -59.62 51.27 8.44
N LEU A 844 -59.18 52.40 8.99
CA LEU A 844 -59.72 53.71 8.67
C LEU A 844 -59.44 54.10 7.21
N GLU A 845 -58.24 53.81 6.70
CA GLU A 845 -57.87 54.08 5.32
C GLU A 845 -58.64 53.20 4.32
N ASN A 846 -58.79 51.90 4.62
CA ASN A 846 -59.61 51.00 3.80
C ASN A 846 -61.08 51.46 3.74
N THR A 847 -61.61 51.95 4.87
CA THR A 847 -62.97 52.51 4.93
C THR A 847 -63.09 53.77 4.07
N ARG A 848 -62.11 54.68 4.17
CA ARG A 848 -62.07 55.91 3.37
C ARG A 848 -62.06 55.59 1.88
N ILE A 849 -61.16 54.70 1.45
CA ILE A 849 -61.06 54.24 0.06
C ILE A 849 -62.36 53.58 -0.41
N PHE A 850 -63.00 52.77 0.44
CA PHE A 850 -64.27 52.15 0.11
C PHE A 850 -65.40 53.17 -0.07
N LYS A 851 -65.51 54.16 0.84
CA LYS A 851 -66.47 55.26 0.73
C LYS A 851 -66.25 56.10 -0.53
N GLU A 852 -64.99 56.46 -0.83
CA GLU A 852 -64.65 57.19 -2.06
C GLU A 852 -65.05 56.41 -3.32
N LYS A 853 -64.81 55.09 -3.36
CA LYS A 853 -65.26 54.24 -4.47
C LYS A 853 -66.79 54.17 -4.56
N GLN A 854 -67.48 54.13 -3.44
CA GLN A 854 -68.95 54.11 -3.40
C GLN A 854 -69.53 55.45 -3.88
N GLU A 855 -68.95 56.58 -3.48
CA GLU A 855 -69.32 57.92 -3.95
C GLU A 855 -69.12 58.07 -5.45
N GLN A 856 -67.98 57.61 -5.98
CA GLN A 856 -67.72 57.57 -7.43
C GLN A 856 -68.73 56.69 -8.19
N ALA A 857 -69.31 55.67 -7.54
CA ALA A 857 -70.32 54.81 -8.17
C ALA A 857 -71.71 55.46 -8.27
N ILE A 858 -72.01 56.47 -7.45
CA ILE A 858 -73.32 57.12 -7.39
C ILE A 858 -73.33 58.55 -7.97
N ILE A 859 -72.16 59.12 -8.24
CA ILE A 859 -71.99 60.42 -8.90
C ILE A 859 -71.64 60.18 -10.38
N ASP A 860 -72.21 60.98 -11.27
CA ASP A 860 -71.82 61.03 -12.67
C ASP A 860 -70.51 61.84 -12.81
N PRO A 861 -69.44 61.26 -13.39
CA PRO A 861 -68.11 61.87 -13.36
C PRO A 861 -67.99 63.11 -14.23
N LEU A 862 -68.89 63.32 -15.19
CA LEU A 862 -68.84 64.45 -16.12
C LEU A 862 -69.56 65.68 -15.56
N THR A 863 -70.74 65.45 -14.97
CA THR A 863 -71.62 66.51 -14.46
C THR A 863 -71.47 66.78 -12.97
N ALA A 864 -70.80 65.89 -12.23
CA ALA A 864 -70.67 65.90 -10.76
C ALA A 864 -72.02 65.85 -10.00
N ILE A 865 -73.13 65.51 -10.68
CA ILE A 865 -74.44 65.28 -10.05
C ILE A 865 -74.66 63.80 -9.76
N TYR A 866 -75.63 63.46 -8.93
CA TYR A 866 -75.98 62.06 -8.67
C TYR A 866 -76.52 61.39 -9.94
N ASN A 867 -75.94 60.26 -10.30
CA ASN A 867 -76.41 59.43 -11.39
C ASN A 867 -77.73 58.72 -11.00
N ARG A 868 -78.30 57.92 -11.91
CA ARG A 868 -79.54 57.18 -11.64
C ARG A 868 -79.48 56.35 -10.36
N ARG A 869 -78.34 55.73 -10.06
CA ARG A 869 -78.16 54.94 -8.83
C ARG A 869 -78.16 55.83 -7.61
N GLY A 870 -77.42 56.95 -7.64
CA GLY A 870 -77.42 57.95 -6.57
C GLY A 870 -78.80 58.54 -6.29
N LEU A 871 -79.57 58.86 -7.33
CA LEU A 871 -80.96 59.33 -7.21
C LEU A 871 -81.84 58.32 -6.45
N ILE A 872 -81.74 57.03 -6.78
CA ILE A 872 -82.55 55.99 -6.13
C ILE A 872 -82.10 55.76 -4.68
N GLU A 873 -80.80 55.70 -4.42
CA GLU A 873 -80.27 55.46 -3.06
C GLU A 873 -80.59 56.64 -2.13
N LEU A 874 -80.26 57.87 -2.51
CA LEU A 874 -80.56 59.06 -1.72
C LEU A 874 -82.06 59.37 -1.66
N GLY A 875 -82.77 59.13 -2.76
CA GLY A 875 -84.22 59.30 -2.82
C GLY A 875 -84.95 58.39 -1.82
N LYS A 876 -84.49 57.15 -1.63
CA LYS A 876 -85.01 56.26 -0.57
C LYS A 876 -84.76 56.82 0.82
N VAL A 877 -83.55 57.31 1.10
CA VAL A 877 -83.20 57.89 2.40
C VAL A 877 -84.08 59.10 2.73
N GLU A 878 -84.23 60.03 1.79
CA GLU A 878 -85.07 61.22 1.99
C GLU A 878 -86.57 60.88 2.08
N PHE A 879 -87.01 59.86 1.34
CA PHE A 879 -88.37 59.35 1.45
C PHE A 879 -88.64 58.74 2.84
N GLU A 880 -87.76 57.91 3.36
CA GLU A 880 -87.86 57.35 4.71
C GLU A 880 -87.83 58.43 5.80
N LYS A 881 -86.94 59.43 5.66
CA LYS A 881 -86.93 60.60 6.56
C LYS A 881 -88.27 61.35 6.53
N SER A 882 -88.88 61.49 5.36
CA SER A 882 -90.18 62.16 5.22
C SER A 882 -91.30 61.40 5.94
N ILE A 883 -91.29 60.05 5.88
CA ILE A 883 -92.21 59.19 6.63
C ILE A 883 -92.02 59.39 8.13
N ASN A 884 -90.77 59.30 8.61
CA ASN A 884 -90.45 59.42 10.03
C ASN A 884 -90.75 60.82 10.59
N ALA A 885 -90.56 61.87 9.78
CA ALA A 885 -90.89 63.25 10.15
C ALA A 885 -92.35 63.63 9.84
N ASN A 886 -93.16 62.70 9.33
CA ASN A 886 -94.54 62.90 8.87
C ASN A 886 -94.72 64.12 7.94
N LYS A 887 -93.75 64.34 7.04
CA LYS A 887 -93.76 65.43 6.05
C LYS A 887 -94.21 64.90 4.69
N LYS A 888 -94.87 65.75 3.90
CA LYS A 888 -95.22 65.43 2.51
C LYS A 888 -93.93 65.36 1.67
N PHE A 889 -93.76 64.28 0.91
CA PHE A 889 -92.68 64.12 -0.07
C PHE A 889 -93.22 64.33 -1.48
N SER A 890 -92.44 64.98 -2.34
CA SER A 890 -92.79 65.18 -3.75
C SER A 890 -91.54 65.02 -4.59
N ALA A 891 -91.65 64.27 -5.69
CA ALA A 891 -90.59 64.12 -6.68
C ALA A 891 -91.01 64.83 -7.96
N ILE A 892 -90.07 65.55 -8.58
CA ILE A 892 -90.27 66.25 -9.85
C ILE A 892 -89.34 65.59 -10.87
N MET A 893 -89.90 65.16 -12.00
CA MET A 893 -89.13 64.73 -13.16
C MET A 893 -89.29 65.80 -14.23
N ALA A 894 -88.17 66.34 -14.69
CA ALA A 894 -88.10 67.25 -15.82
C ALA A 894 -87.28 66.56 -16.91
N ASP A 895 -87.86 66.44 -18.10
CA ASP A 895 -87.14 65.97 -19.29
C ASP A 895 -86.64 67.19 -20.08
N VAL A 896 -85.48 67.07 -20.71
CA VAL A 896 -84.90 68.15 -21.52
C VAL A 896 -85.19 67.84 -22.99
N ASP A 897 -86.17 68.54 -23.55
CA ASP A 897 -86.58 68.37 -24.93
C ASP A 897 -85.41 68.60 -25.90
N GLN A 898 -85.29 67.71 -26.88
CA GLN A 898 -84.28 67.80 -27.96
C GLN A 898 -82.81 67.81 -27.49
N PHE A 899 -82.51 67.43 -26.24
CA PHE A 899 -81.14 67.43 -25.70
C PHE A 899 -80.15 66.65 -26.57
N LYS A 900 -80.59 65.51 -27.12
CA LYS A 900 -79.82 64.70 -28.07
C LYS A 900 -79.32 65.50 -29.28
N SER A 901 -80.10 66.46 -29.78
CA SER A 901 -79.69 67.29 -30.92
C SER A 901 -78.52 68.22 -30.59
N ILE A 902 -78.37 68.63 -29.32
CA ILE A 902 -77.22 69.43 -28.87
C ILE A 902 -75.97 68.54 -28.88
N ASN A 903 -76.03 67.36 -28.28
CA ASN A 903 -74.93 66.38 -28.29
C ASN A 903 -74.54 65.95 -29.72
N ASP A 904 -75.52 65.70 -30.58
CA ASP A 904 -75.29 65.29 -31.98
C ASP A 904 -74.68 66.43 -32.83
N THR A 905 -74.89 67.70 -32.45
CA THR A 905 -74.41 68.88 -33.21
C THR A 905 -73.06 69.39 -32.72
N TYR A 906 -72.86 69.46 -31.40
CA TYR A 906 -71.70 70.12 -30.78
C TYR A 906 -70.74 69.14 -30.10
N GLY A 907 -71.09 67.85 -30.04
CA GLY A 907 -70.34 66.81 -29.35
C GLY A 907 -70.73 66.68 -27.88
N HIS A 908 -70.46 65.50 -27.31
CA HIS A 908 -70.79 65.16 -25.93
C HIS A 908 -70.20 66.13 -24.90
N ASP A 909 -68.97 66.61 -25.10
CA ASP A 909 -68.30 67.54 -24.19
C ASP A 909 -69.00 68.92 -24.03
N VAL A 910 -69.94 69.25 -24.93
CA VAL A 910 -70.65 70.54 -24.94
C VAL A 910 -72.10 70.41 -24.46
N GLY A 911 -72.75 69.26 -24.71
CA GLY A 911 -74.14 69.06 -24.30
C GLY A 911 -74.28 68.39 -22.93
N ASP A 912 -73.37 67.50 -22.55
CA ASP A 912 -73.30 66.92 -21.20
C ASP A 912 -72.82 67.96 -20.16
#